data_AF-A0A3L7S3W1-F1
#
_entry.id   AF-A0A3L7S3W1-F1
#
_cell.length_a   1.000
_cell.length_b   1.000
_cell.length_c   1.000
_cell.angle_alpha   90.00
_cell.angle_beta   90.00
_cell.angle_gamma   90.00
#
_symmetry.space_group_name_H-M   'P 1'
#
loop_
_entity.id
_entity.type
_entity.pdbx_description
1 polymer ?
#
loop_
_entity_poly.entity_id
_entity_poly.type
_entity_poly.pdbx_seq_one_letter_code
_entity_poly.pdbx_strand_id
1 'polypeptide(L)'
;MNSIAYQISCRIFALGLINLVFASFSAGDEVQSRLNAEVKEILRSRCADCHGAAASSTEFDVLDAKSLIETDIVKAGNPEESRLMKFLVTDDEQIRMPKDLPALSSSEIDKIRTWIANGATAFPEDVAIPREDQREDSFSAVAGVDYVLKQILAHQRSLSSDQAKSMRYFSCNHLLTRGATRDELNLQRDALAKTVNHLTYSRDPVMIEAIDGDTATIFAVDIRKLGWHHESLKVVGTQGKLGPSLNNYDMVLLEYPYAIAYHDSDTYEKLKNEFIVPSGMVRPIAYMRVDWFCSVALQPPLYHDLMHMPSHVQDLEREIVGVKADEELLHKNVVRGAVILSGVSRNNRAAERYVSPHGAYWKSIDYATNKGEENIFRDPVNLHGVGGEMIFNLPNGLQGYYLSTAAGDRLDSGPTEIVTDKFAEDKLVRNALSCIRCHDQGIKTFKDSVRPAFESMPGNLGFSRSEVLKLYPKQEELSALFKSDGGRFMSALEKVLGHPQKTEPLTPVTRRFLEDPITLTAAAGELGLIKSGDLGAVFRSRQFATLGLIPLASQGAVRRDTWEDYFDQIVRELGLGDAIVSLDANTRNDYAPLGHGPDIKITTTKNSRTFSAGDQIAVIITNQGKTEVFVELIGSGTKGEKVVLIPTGLRLSPGASTRFPSEGTITVKPSLGHELITVFASEAEFSAGTLYRGKNIADRYVHELDTQRVSPIIKKSLVIETR
;
A
#
# COMPACT_ATOMS: atom_id res chain seq x y z
N MET A 1 25.40 32.88 -79.47
CA MET A 1 26.79 33.18 -79.90
C MET A 1 27.53 33.74 -78.69
N ASN A 2 28.59 33.05 -78.26
CA ASN A 2 29.85 33.49 -77.62
C ASN A 2 29.88 34.90 -76.96
N SER A 3 30.52 35.17 -75.82
CA SER A 3 31.39 34.42 -74.91
C SER A 3 31.91 35.41 -73.84
N ILE A 4 32.48 34.87 -72.75
CA ILE A 4 33.53 35.44 -71.89
C ILE A 4 33.18 36.48 -70.81
N ALA A 5 33.65 36.11 -69.62
CA ALA A 5 33.66 36.76 -68.32
C ALA A 5 34.78 37.81 -68.14
N TYR A 6 34.65 38.72 -67.17
CA TYR A 6 35.50 38.79 -65.95
C TYR A 6 35.20 40.02 -65.04
N GLN A 7 35.54 39.85 -63.75
CA GLN A 7 35.62 40.82 -62.62
C GLN A 7 34.28 41.19 -61.96
N ILE A 8 34.12 41.18 -60.62
CA ILE A 8 34.84 42.02 -59.64
C ILE A 8 34.85 41.39 -58.22
N SER A 9 36.01 41.58 -57.56
CA SER A 9 36.38 41.54 -56.13
C SER A 9 35.35 41.46 -54.99
N CYS A 10 35.55 40.42 -54.16
CA CYS A 10 35.87 40.41 -52.71
C CYS A 10 35.37 41.53 -51.76
N ARG A 11 34.48 41.19 -50.81
CA ARG A 11 34.54 41.61 -49.38
C ARG A 11 33.90 40.57 -48.45
N ILE A 12 34.55 40.43 -47.30
CA ILE A 12 34.40 39.43 -46.23
C ILE A 12 33.16 39.68 -45.36
N PHE A 13 32.43 38.61 -45.01
CA PHE A 13 31.58 38.55 -43.80
C PHE A 13 31.84 37.22 -43.10
N ALA A 14 32.34 37.28 -41.86
CA ALA A 14 32.52 36.14 -40.98
C ALA A 14 31.19 35.82 -40.28
N LEU A 15 30.71 34.58 -40.42
CA LEU A 15 29.59 34.02 -39.67
C LEU A 15 30.14 32.94 -38.73
N GLY A 16 30.01 33.17 -37.43
CA GLY A 16 30.33 32.20 -36.38
C GLY A 16 29.29 31.07 -36.34
N LEU A 17 29.77 29.84 -36.43
CA LEU A 17 29.02 28.62 -36.18
C LEU A 17 28.97 28.38 -34.66
N ILE A 18 27.78 28.51 -34.07
CA ILE A 18 27.47 27.98 -32.74
C ILE A 18 27.14 26.50 -32.93
N ASN A 19 28.05 25.62 -32.52
CA ASN A 19 27.78 24.19 -32.38
C ASN A 19 26.96 23.97 -31.09
N LEU A 20 25.65 23.76 -31.21
CA LEU A 20 24.86 23.13 -30.15
C LEU A 20 25.26 21.64 -30.11
N VAL A 21 26.05 21.26 -29.11
CA VAL A 21 26.27 19.85 -28.76
C VAL A 21 25.03 19.39 -27.98
N PHE A 22 24.12 18.70 -28.66
CA PHE A 22 23.15 17.86 -27.96
C PHE A 22 23.90 16.62 -27.46
N ALA A 23 24.18 16.57 -26.16
CA ALA A 23 24.68 15.35 -25.52
C ALA A 23 23.57 14.29 -25.60
N SER A 24 23.73 13.29 -26.46
CA SER A 24 22.91 12.09 -26.43
C SER A 24 23.31 11.27 -25.20
N PHE A 25 22.50 11.35 -24.13
CA PHE A 25 22.61 10.43 -23.00
C PHE A 25 22.38 9.00 -23.49
N SER A 26 23.32 8.09 -23.21
CA SER A 26 23.18 6.70 -23.62
C SER A 26 22.23 5.96 -22.67
N ALA A 27 21.60 4.87 -23.14
CA ALA A 27 20.79 4.00 -22.29
C ALA A 27 21.58 3.43 -21.09
N GLY A 28 22.91 3.32 -21.21
CA GLY A 28 23.79 2.91 -20.12
C GLY A 28 23.92 3.97 -19.02
N ASP A 29 24.00 5.24 -19.39
CA ASP A 29 24.13 6.35 -18.42
C ASP A 29 22.87 6.50 -17.57
N GLU A 30 21.69 6.31 -18.16
CA GLU A 30 20.41 6.35 -17.43
C GLU A 30 20.27 5.19 -16.44
N VAL A 31 20.69 3.98 -16.82
CA VAL A 31 20.70 2.81 -15.94
C VAL A 31 21.64 3.03 -14.75
N GLN A 32 22.84 3.59 -15.01
CA GLN A 32 23.80 3.90 -13.96
C GLN A 32 23.28 5.00 -13.00
N SER A 33 22.70 6.08 -13.52
CA SER A 33 22.11 7.16 -12.71
C SER A 33 21.06 6.63 -11.73
N ARG A 34 20.18 5.74 -12.21
CA ARG A 34 19.15 5.10 -11.39
C ARG A 34 19.74 4.22 -10.30
N LEU A 35 20.74 3.40 -10.64
CA LEU A 35 21.45 2.59 -9.65
C LEU A 35 22.07 3.48 -8.56
N ASN A 36 22.68 4.61 -8.95
CA ASN A 36 23.24 5.57 -7.99
C ASN A 36 22.15 6.15 -7.09
N ALA A 37 20.97 6.51 -7.64
CA ALA A 37 19.84 6.97 -6.86
C ALA A 37 19.36 5.91 -5.85
N GLU A 38 19.21 4.67 -6.28
CA GLU A 38 18.80 3.56 -5.42
C GLU A 38 19.80 3.29 -4.29
N VAL A 39 21.10 3.34 -4.58
CA VAL A 39 22.15 3.18 -3.56
C VAL A 39 22.16 4.37 -2.61
N LYS A 40 21.97 5.59 -3.09
CA LYS A 40 21.83 6.78 -2.24
C LYS A 40 20.66 6.62 -1.26
N GLU A 41 19.50 6.14 -1.71
CA GLU A 41 18.35 5.92 -0.82
C GLU A 41 18.61 4.84 0.23
N ILE A 42 19.28 3.74 -0.13
CA ILE A 42 19.66 2.69 0.84
C ILE A 42 20.58 3.27 1.92
N LEU A 43 21.62 4.00 1.51
CA LEU A 43 22.55 4.63 2.45
C LEU A 43 21.87 5.71 3.30
N ARG A 44 20.92 6.46 2.73
CA ARG A 44 20.15 7.46 3.46
C ARG A 44 19.28 6.83 4.54
N SER A 45 18.51 5.78 4.21
CA SER A 45 17.59 5.18 5.17
C SER A 45 18.28 4.31 6.23
N ARG A 46 19.48 3.79 5.93
CA ARG A 46 20.15 2.80 6.80
C ARG A 46 21.42 3.31 7.47
N CYS A 47 22.02 4.41 6.98
CA CYS A 47 23.34 4.85 7.43
C CYS A 47 23.44 6.34 7.77
N ALA A 48 22.67 7.22 7.12
CA ALA A 48 22.89 8.67 7.20
C ALA A 48 22.66 9.28 8.60
N ASP A 49 21.83 8.68 9.45
CA ASP A 49 21.60 9.18 10.81
C ASP A 49 22.89 9.17 11.67
N CYS A 50 23.80 8.24 11.40
CA CYS A 50 25.10 8.15 12.07
C CYS A 50 26.26 8.65 11.18
N HIS A 51 26.18 8.43 9.87
CA HIS A 51 27.29 8.65 8.93
C HIS A 51 27.05 9.77 7.90
N GLY A 52 25.96 10.54 8.04
CA GLY A 52 25.69 11.70 7.17
C GLY A 52 26.45 12.95 7.62
N ALA A 53 26.54 13.96 6.74
CA ALA A 53 27.23 15.23 7.03
C ALA A 53 26.83 15.90 8.37
N ALA A 54 25.57 15.77 8.77
CA ALA A 54 25.05 16.39 10.00
C ALA A 54 25.45 15.63 11.29
N ALA A 55 25.86 14.37 11.20
CA ALA A 55 26.06 13.49 12.37
C ALA A 55 27.43 13.67 13.06
N SER A 56 28.40 14.35 12.43
CA SER A 56 29.76 14.67 12.95
C SER A 56 30.61 13.48 13.45
N SER A 57 30.12 12.23 13.32
CA SER A 57 30.69 11.06 13.99
C SER A 57 31.77 10.34 13.17
N THR A 58 31.94 10.72 11.89
CA THR A 58 32.88 10.11 10.95
C THR A 58 33.62 11.15 10.10
N GLU A 59 34.80 10.78 9.61
CA GLU A 59 35.63 11.59 8.70
C GLU A 59 35.08 11.64 7.25
N PHE A 60 33.98 10.94 6.98
CA PHE A 60 33.31 10.87 5.68
C PHE A 60 31.81 11.12 5.81
N ASP A 61 31.20 11.53 4.70
CA ASP A 61 29.74 11.58 4.51
C ASP A 61 29.30 10.40 3.64
N VAL A 62 28.43 9.54 4.19
CA VAL A 62 27.91 8.36 3.49
C VAL A 62 27.06 8.69 2.28
N LEU A 63 26.54 9.92 2.19
CA LEU A 63 25.78 10.41 1.05
C LEU A 63 26.63 11.15 0.02
N ASP A 64 27.97 11.18 0.20
CA ASP A 64 28.93 11.68 -0.78
C ASP A 64 29.86 10.55 -1.24
N ALA A 65 29.64 10.09 -2.47
CA ALA A 65 30.46 9.06 -3.11
C ALA A 65 31.96 9.43 -3.14
N LYS A 66 32.28 10.71 -3.32
CA LYS A 66 33.67 11.17 -3.37
C LYS A 66 34.31 11.06 -1.99
N SER A 67 33.61 11.50 -0.95
CA SER A 67 34.04 11.36 0.44
C SER A 67 34.33 9.90 0.81
N LEU A 68 33.47 8.95 0.39
CA LEU A 68 33.67 7.52 0.62
C LEU A 68 34.93 6.94 -0.05
N ILE A 69 35.30 7.47 -1.22
CA ILE A 69 36.50 7.06 -1.95
C ILE A 69 37.75 7.68 -1.33
N GLU A 70 37.73 8.98 -1.03
CA GLU A 70 38.87 9.70 -0.45
C GLU A 70 39.27 9.18 0.93
N THR A 71 38.33 8.58 1.67
CA THR A 71 38.55 7.97 2.99
C THR A 71 38.78 6.44 2.97
N ASP A 72 38.94 5.84 1.78
CA ASP A 72 39.17 4.40 1.56
C ASP A 72 38.08 3.50 2.18
N ILE A 73 36.87 4.03 2.39
CA ILE A 73 35.68 3.25 2.76
C ILE A 73 35.20 2.45 1.55
N VAL A 74 35.26 3.07 0.37
CA VAL A 74 34.94 2.48 -0.93
C VAL A 74 36.17 2.54 -1.83
N LYS A 75 36.56 1.39 -2.38
CA LYS A 75 37.55 1.29 -3.45
C LYS A 75 36.84 1.14 -4.79
N ALA A 76 36.77 2.22 -5.55
CA ALA A 76 36.11 2.27 -6.84
C ALA A 76 36.60 1.12 -7.76
N GLY A 77 35.66 0.36 -8.32
CA GLY A 77 35.94 -0.80 -9.17
C GLY A 77 36.29 -2.09 -8.42
N ASN A 78 36.47 -2.06 -7.10
CA ASN A 78 36.88 -3.23 -6.32
C ASN A 78 36.02 -3.43 -5.06
N PRO A 79 34.83 -4.06 -5.20
CA PRO A 79 33.92 -4.29 -4.08
C PRO A 79 34.52 -5.15 -2.97
N GLU A 80 35.30 -6.18 -3.29
CA GLU A 80 35.84 -7.11 -2.28
C GLU A 80 36.91 -6.47 -1.39
N GLU A 81 37.65 -5.49 -1.92
CA GLU A 81 38.61 -4.74 -1.11
C GLU A 81 37.98 -3.59 -0.31
N SER A 82 36.77 -3.15 -0.69
CA SER A 82 36.07 -2.03 -0.07
C SER A 82 35.67 -2.35 1.38
N ARG A 83 36.00 -1.45 2.32
CA ARG A 83 35.64 -1.62 3.74
C ARG A 83 34.13 -1.64 3.94
N LEU A 84 33.39 -0.82 3.18
CA LEU A 84 31.93 -0.82 3.20
C LEU A 84 31.36 -2.24 3.04
N MET A 85 31.79 -2.98 2.01
CA MET A 85 31.30 -4.33 1.76
C MET A 85 31.64 -5.29 2.90
N LYS A 86 32.83 -5.19 3.49
CA LYS A 86 33.24 -6.03 4.64
C LYS A 86 32.31 -5.84 5.84
N PHE A 87 31.89 -4.61 6.14
CA PHE A 87 30.95 -4.35 7.23
C PHE A 87 29.51 -4.78 6.91
N LEU A 88 29.11 -4.80 5.62
CA LEU A 88 27.76 -5.21 5.23
C LEU A 88 27.57 -6.74 5.23
N VAL A 89 28.62 -7.52 4.92
CA VAL A 89 28.52 -8.98 4.72
C VAL A 89 29.11 -9.83 5.83
N THR A 90 29.67 -9.21 6.88
CA THR A 90 30.24 -9.95 8.01
C THR A 90 29.16 -10.62 8.86
N ASP A 91 29.43 -11.83 9.34
CA ASP A 91 28.58 -12.56 10.29
C ASP A 91 28.75 -12.07 11.74
N ASP A 92 29.76 -11.24 12.01
CA ASP A 92 29.99 -10.68 13.35
C ASP A 92 29.04 -9.50 13.62
N GLU A 93 27.96 -9.78 14.35
CA GLU A 93 26.94 -8.80 14.72
C GLU A 93 27.48 -7.59 15.48
N GLN A 94 28.64 -7.67 16.13
CA GLN A 94 29.21 -6.54 16.87
C GLN A 94 29.79 -5.46 15.95
N ILE A 95 30.22 -5.85 14.76
CA ILE A 95 30.84 -4.96 13.77
C ILE A 95 30.03 -4.84 12.49
N ARG A 96 29.01 -5.68 12.28
CA ARG A 96 28.10 -5.63 11.13
C ARG A 96 27.36 -4.30 11.09
N MET A 97 27.27 -3.71 9.90
CA MET A 97 26.49 -2.51 9.63
C MET A 97 25.24 -2.86 8.79
N PRO A 98 24.12 -2.14 8.96
CA PRO A 98 23.90 -1.06 9.94
C PRO A 98 23.79 -1.59 11.38
N LYS A 99 24.35 -0.82 12.33
CA LYS A 99 24.32 -1.16 13.76
C LYS A 99 22.92 -0.90 14.34
N ASP A 100 22.46 -1.79 15.23
CA ASP A 100 21.17 -1.70 15.91
C ASP A 100 19.94 -1.63 14.97
N LEU A 101 20.14 -1.94 13.68
CA LEU A 101 19.12 -2.07 12.65
C LEU A 101 19.20 -3.47 12.00
N PRO A 102 18.11 -3.94 11.36
CA PRO A 102 18.15 -5.18 10.58
C PRO A 102 19.25 -5.16 9.51
N ALA A 103 19.82 -6.33 9.22
CA ALA A 103 20.75 -6.49 8.10
C ALA A 103 20.10 -6.06 6.79
N LEU A 104 20.89 -5.51 5.87
CA LEU A 104 20.44 -5.28 4.52
C LEU A 104 20.09 -6.63 3.86
N SER A 105 19.07 -6.61 3.01
CA SER A 105 18.76 -7.75 2.17
C SER A 105 19.86 -7.99 1.12
N SER A 106 19.94 -9.22 0.61
CA SER A 106 20.88 -9.57 -0.47
C SER A 106 20.76 -8.65 -1.68
N SER A 107 19.52 -8.29 -2.07
CA SER A 107 19.25 -7.37 -3.18
C SER A 107 19.85 -5.97 -2.95
N GLU A 108 19.76 -5.44 -1.73
CA GLU A 108 20.35 -4.13 -1.39
C GLU A 108 21.88 -4.18 -1.40
N ILE A 109 22.46 -5.26 -0.84
CA ILE A 109 23.91 -5.52 -0.86
C ILE A 109 24.41 -5.62 -2.31
N ASP A 110 23.68 -6.33 -3.17
CA ASP A 110 24.05 -6.51 -4.58
C ASP A 110 24.00 -5.20 -5.36
N LYS A 111 23.06 -4.29 -5.06
CA LYS A 111 23.03 -2.94 -5.65
C LYS A 111 24.26 -2.13 -5.25
N ILE A 112 24.62 -2.12 -3.96
CA ILE A 112 25.81 -1.43 -3.47
C ILE A 112 27.07 -2.04 -4.11
N ARG A 113 27.18 -3.36 -4.16
CA ARG A 113 28.29 -4.08 -4.80
C ARG A 113 28.43 -3.68 -6.27
N THR A 114 27.32 -3.65 -7.00
CA THR A 114 27.29 -3.28 -8.42
C THR A 114 27.70 -1.83 -8.63
N TRP A 115 27.23 -0.91 -7.78
CA TRP A 115 27.63 0.49 -7.83
C TRP A 115 29.14 0.67 -7.60
N ILE A 116 29.72 -0.04 -6.61
CA ILE A 116 31.17 -0.02 -6.39
C ILE A 116 31.92 -0.58 -7.59
N ALA A 117 31.46 -1.72 -8.15
CA ALA A 117 32.06 -2.36 -9.32
C ALA A 117 32.05 -1.42 -10.55
N ASN A 118 31.00 -0.60 -10.69
CA ASN A 118 30.86 0.40 -11.75
C ASN A 118 31.63 1.71 -11.46
N GLY A 119 32.59 1.67 -10.53
CA GLY A 119 33.49 2.78 -10.24
C GLY A 119 32.98 3.74 -9.17
N ALA A 120 31.92 3.39 -8.42
CA ALA A 120 31.36 4.20 -7.34
C ALA A 120 31.06 5.64 -7.77
N THR A 121 30.43 5.80 -8.94
CA THR A 121 30.13 7.12 -9.53
C THR A 121 29.23 7.97 -8.65
N ALA A 122 29.30 9.30 -8.83
CA ALA A 122 28.61 10.29 -8.00
C ALA A 122 27.09 10.04 -7.89
N PHE A 123 26.56 10.26 -6.70
CA PHE A 123 25.12 10.22 -6.47
C PHE A 123 24.42 11.41 -7.14
N PRO A 124 23.18 11.23 -7.63
CA PRO A 124 22.39 12.35 -8.13
C PRO A 124 22.06 13.33 -7.00
N GLU A 125 21.95 14.60 -7.35
CA GLU A 125 21.53 15.65 -6.42
C GLU A 125 20.09 15.43 -5.94
N ASP A 126 19.83 15.88 -4.71
CA ASP A 126 18.47 15.88 -4.19
C ASP A 126 17.67 17.02 -4.82
N VAL A 127 16.38 16.78 -5.03
CA VAL A 127 15.47 17.83 -5.50
C VAL A 127 15.33 18.85 -4.39
N ALA A 128 15.59 20.12 -4.71
CA ALA A 128 15.50 21.20 -3.75
C ALA A 128 14.06 21.35 -3.23
N ILE A 129 13.94 21.59 -1.92
CA ILE A 129 12.66 21.96 -1.30
C ILE A 129 12.19 23.28 -1.93
N PRO A 130 10.97 23.36 -2.49
CA PRO A 130 10.43 24.60 -3.04
C PRO A 130 10.47 25.74 -2.03
N ARG A 131 10.78 26.95 -2.50
CA ARG A 131 10.73 28.14 -1.65
C ARG A 131 9.27 28.49 -1.36
N GLU A 132 8.98 28.72 -0.09
CA GLU A 132 7.69 29.19 0.39
C GLU A 132 7.77 30.69 0.65
N ASP A 133 7.62 31.48 -0.41
CA ASP A 133 7.49 32.92 -0.27
C ASP A 133 6.22 33.22 0.55
N GLN A 134 6.36 34.09 1.57
CA GLN A 134 5.28 34.41 2.50
C GLN A 134 4.70 33.18 3.23
N ARG A 135 5.59 32.32 3.76
CA ARG A 135 5.19 31.23 4.66
C ARG A 135 4.38 31.77 5.83
N GLU A 136 3.25 31.11 6.14
CA GLU A 136 2.46 31.44 7.32
C GLU A 136 3.19 31.03 8.60
N ASP A 137 3.07 31.83 9.67
CA ASP A 137 3.76 31.58 10.95
C ASP A 137 3.39 30.21 11.56
N SER A 138 2.18 29.73 11.30
CA SER A 138 1.66 28.41 11.69
C SER A 138 2.48 27.25 11.11
N PHE A 139 3.26 27.48 10.05
CA PHE A 139 4.12 26.48 9.42
C PHE A 139 5.62 26.72 9.70
N SER A 140 5.97 27.58 10.66
CA SER A 140 7.38 27.91 10.95
C SER A 140 8.27 26.70 11.30
N ALA A 141 7.69 25.60 11.79
CA ALA A 141 8.40 24.35 12.12
C ALA A 141 8.47 23.32 10.98
N VAL A 142 7.63 23.45 9.95
CA VAL A 142 7.49 22.49 8.84
C VAL A 142 7.85 23.10 7.49
N ALA A 143 8.35 22.27 6.59
CA ALA A 143 8.61 22.61 5.20
C ALA A 143 7.64 21.84 4.31
N GLY A 144 7.14 22.50 3.27
CA GLY A 144 6.36 21.87 2.22
C GLY A 144 4.86 21.81 2.48
N VAL A 145 4.40 21.81 3.75
CA VAL A 145 2.97 21.79 4.06
C VAL A 145 2.26 23.03 3.51
N ASP A 146 2.79 24.23 3.78
CA ASP A 146 2.25 25.49 3.27
C ASP A 146 2.24 25.50 1.74
N TYR A 147 3.36 25.08 1.12
CA TYR A 147 3.47 24.91 -0.31
C TYR A 147 2.37 24.00 -0.85
N VAL A 148 2.17 22.82 -0.25
CA VAL A 148 1.16 21.85 -0.69
C VAL A 148 -0.24 22.44 -0.63
N LEU A 149 -0.60 23.06 0.48
CA LEU A 149 -1.92 23.67 0.63
C LEU A 149 -2.12 24.83 -0.37
N LYS A 150 -1.10 25.67 -0.59
CA LYS A 150 -1.16 26.77 -1.57
C LYS A 150 -1.32 26.25 -3.00
N GLN A 151 -0.59 25.19 -3.39
CA GLN A 151 -0.73 24.60 -4.73
C GLN A 151 -2.12 23.98 -4.92
N ILE A 152 -2.65 23.27 -3.92
CA ILE A 152 -4.01 22.72 -3.96
C ILE A 152 -5.05 23.84 -4.08
N LEU A 153 -4.90 24.92 -3.31
CA LEU A 153 -5.82 26.06 -3.36
C LEU A 153 -5.79 26.76 -4.72
N ALA A 154 -4.60 26.98 -5.27
CA ALA A 154 -4.42 27.57 -6.60
C ALA A 154 -5.05 26.68 -7.68
N HIS A 155 -4.83 25.36 -7.62
CA HIS A 155 -5.45 24.41 -8.53
C HIS A 155 -6.97 24.42 -8.39
N GLN A 156 -7.52 24.35 -7.18
CA GLN A 156 -8.96 24.42 -6.93
C GLN A 156 -9.62 25.66 -7.54
N ARG A 157 -8.98 26.83 -7.42
CA ARG A 157 -9.48 28.09 -7.99
C ARG A 157 -9.40 28.15 -9.52
N SER A 158 -8.60 27.29 -10.14
CA SER A 158 -8.53 27.17 -11.60
C SER A 158 -9.67 26.31 -12.19
N LEU A 159 -10.34 25.51 -11.35
CA LEU A 159 -11.38 24.58 -11.76
C LEU A 159 -12.76 25.21 -11.78
N SER A 160 -13.67 24.63 -12.55
CA SER A 160 -15.10 24.91 -12.38
C SER A 160 -15.63 24.35 -11.05
N SER A 161 -16.71 24.93 -10.53
CA SER A 161 -17.33 24.49 -9.26
C SER A 161 -17.73 23.00 -9.26
N ASP A 162 -18.09 22.44 -10.42
CA ASP A 162 -18.43 21.02 -10.55
C ASP A 162 -17.18 20.12 -10.47
N GLN A 163 -16.11 20.48 -11.19
CA GLN A 163 -14.84 19.75 -11.14
C GLN A 163 -14.23 19.79 -9.74
N ALA A 164 -14.20 20.98 -9.12
CA ALA A 164 -13.62 21.24 -7.81
C ALA A 164 -14.09 20.23 -6.74
N LYS A 165 -15.39 19.90 -6.74
CA LYS A 165 -16.01 18.96 -5.79
C LYS A 165 -15.48 17.54 -5.93
N SER A 166 -15.11 17.13 -7.15
CA SER A 166 -14.65 15.77 -7.49
C SER A 166 -13.13 15.59 -7.49
N MET A 167 -12.36 16.67 -7.40
CA MET A 167 -10.90 16.54 -7.34
C MET A 167 -10.43 16.04 -5.99
N ARG A 168 -9.45 15.14 -5.99
CA ARG A 168 -8.72 14.66 -4.81
C ARG A 168 -7.23 14.77 -5.03
N TYR A 169 -6.51 14.95 -3.93
CA TYR A 169 -5.10 15.27 -3.96
C TYR A 169 -4.27 14.24 -3.22
N PHE A 170 -3.09 13.95 -3.78
CA PHE A 170 -2.07 13.12 -3.17
C PHE A 170 -0.75 13.88 -3.15
N SER A 171 0.10 13.59 -2.16
CA SER A 171 1.40 14.25 -2.06
C SER A 171 2.50 13.27 -1.61
N CYS A 172 3.68 13.41 -2.20
CA CYS A 172 4.93 12.82 -1.72
C CYS A 172 5.95 13.90 -1.31
N ASN A 173 5.49 15.16 -1.16
CA ASN A 173 6.34 16.31 -0.88
C ASN A 173 7.12 16.18 0.44
N HIS A 174 6.59 15.45 1.42
CA HIS A 174 7.25 15.17 2.69
C HIS A 174 8.59 14.43 2.52
N LEU A 175 8.86 13.81 1.38
CA LEU A 175 10.14 13.15 1.12
C LEU A 175 11.28 14.16 0.86
N LEU A 176 10.96 15.38 0.43
CA LEU A 176 11.97 16.41 0.16
C LEU A 176 12.70 16.87 1.42
N THR A 177 12.04 16.84 2.58
CA THR A 177 12.61 17.33 3.85
C THR A 177 13.72 16.44 4.39
N ARG A 178 13.70 15.14 4.07
CA ARG A 178 14.80 14.19 4.34
C ARG A 178 15.81 14.07 3.20
N GLY A 179 15.60 14.80 2.10
CA GLY A 179 16.29 14.60 0.82
C GLY A 179 15.68 13.47 0.01
N ALA A 180 15.32 13.78 -1.23
CA ALA A 180 14.81 12.81 -2.21
C ALA A 180 15.38 13.13 -3.59
N THR A 181 15.81 12.08 -4.30
CA THR A 181 16.29 12.21 -5.68
C THR A 181 15.13 12.33 -6.66
N ARG A 182 15.37 12.85 -7.87
CA ARG A 182 14.33 12.90 -8.92
C ARG A 182 13.76 11.51 -9.25
N ASP A 183 14.60 10.49 -9.28
CA ASP A 183 14.18 9.11 -9.53
C ASP A 183 13.28 8.58 -8.42
N GLU A 184 13.55 8.92 -7.16
CA GLU A 184 12.69 8.56 -6.03
C GLU A 184 11.29 9.18 -6.16
N LEU A 185 11.21 10.47 -6.52
CA LEU A 185 9.92 11.16 -6.70
C LEU A 185 9.15 10.60 -7.91
N ASN A 186 9.85 10.27 -9.01
CA ASN A 186 9.24 9.61 -10.15
C ASN A 186 8.68 8.22 -9.78
N LEU A 187 9.38 7.45 -8.93
CA LEU A 187 8.87 6.18 -8.41
C LEU A 187 7.57 6.35 -7.62
N GLN A 188 7.45 7.42 -6.82
CA GLN A 188 6.19 7.73 -6.11
C GLN A 188 5.05 8.01 -7.09
N ARG A 189 5.30 8.84 -8.11
CA ARG A 189 4.31 9.17 -9.14
C ARG A 189 3.85 7.91 -9.89
N ASP A 190 4.80 7.08 -10.32
CA ASP A 190 4.52 5.87 -11.06
C ASP A 190 3.78 4.84 -10.19
N ALA A 191 4.14 4.72 -8.91
CA ALA A 191 3.43 3.89 -7.93
C ALA A 191 1.99 4.38 -7.71
N LEU A 192 1.77 5.69 -7.62
CA LEU A 192 0.44 6.28 -7.50
C LEU A 192 -0.41 6.00 -8.75
N ALA A 193 0.12 6.29 -9.93
CA ALA A 193 -0.56 6.07 -11.21
C ALA A 193 -0.95 4.60 -11.37
N LYS A 194 -0.01 3.69 -11.05
CA LYS A 194 -0.25 2.25 -11.07
C LYS A 194 -1.33 1.85 -10.06
N THR A 195 -1.24 2.30 -8.80
CA THR A 195 -2.20 1.99 -7.74
C THR A 195 -3.61 2.39 -8.12
N VAL A 196 -3.80 3.66 -8.50
CA VAL A 196 -5.11 4.22 -8.84
C VAL A 196 -5.77 3.45 -9.99
N ASN A 197 -4.98 3.06 -11.00
CA ASN A 197 -5.50 2.31 -12.15
C ASN A 197 -5.72 0.81 -11.89
N HIS A 198 -5.13 0.23 -10.84
CA HIS A 198 -5.47 -1.12 -10.37
C HIS A 198 -6.75 -1.14 -9.51
N LEU A 199 -7.17 0.01 -8.99
CA LEU A 199 -8.31 0.17 -8.08
C LEU A 199 -9.57 0.72 -8.80
N THR A 200 -9.72 0.45 -10.10
CA THR A 200 -10.89 0.90 -10.88
C THR A 200 -11.24 -0.06 -12.01
N TYR A 201 -12.52 -0.13 -12.34
CA TYR A 201 -13.04 -0.80 -13.55
C TYR A 201 -13.19 0.16 -14.74
N SER A 202 -12.68 1.38 -14.64
CA SER A 202 -12.73 2.35 -15.73
C SER A 202 -11.99 1.81 -16.95
N ARG A 203 -12.56 1.99 -18.14
CA ARG A 203 -11.99 1.48 -19.40
C ARG A 203 -10.75 2.25 -19.83
N ASP A 204 -10.74 3.56 -19.60
CA ASP A 204 -9.64 4.42 -20.02
C ASP A 204 -8.68 4.61 -18.84
N PRO A 205 -7.37 4.39 -19.02
CA PRO A 205 -6.37 4.74 -18.02
C PRO A 205 -6.53 6.19 -17.55
N VAL A 206 -6.57 6.38 -16.24
CA VAL A 206 -6.67 7.69 -15.62
C VAL A 206 -5.25 8.21 -15.37
N MET A 207 -4.93 9.29 -16.07
CA MET A 207 -3.67 10.01 -15.88
C MET A 207 -3.74 10.86 -14.61
N ILE A 208 -2.68 10.80 -13.83
CA ILE A 208 -2.49 11.63 -12.64
C ILE A 208 -1.81 12.94 -13.06
N GLU A 209 -2.41 14.07 -12.70
CA GLU A 209 -1.87 15.40 -12.99
C GLU A 209 -0.93 15.84 -11.88
N ALA A 210 0.29 16.24 -12.20
CA ALA A 210 1.18 16.94 -11.26
C ALA A 210 0.88 18.44 -11.31
N ILE A 211 0.55 19.05 -10.16
CA ILE A 211 0.05 20.44 -10.09
C ILE A 211 1.08 21.43 -9.56
N ASP A 212 2.28 20.97 -9.21
CA ASP A 212 3.34 21.75 -8.58
C ASP A 212 4.58 21.92 -9.48
N GLY A 213 4.34 21.88 -10.80
CA GLY A 213 5.33 22.13 -11.84
C GLY A 213 6.47 21.10 -11.82
N ASP A 214 7.70 21.59 -11.95
CA ASP A 214 8.88 20.72 -12.05
C ASP A 214 9.16 19.96 -10.75
N THR A 215 8.66 20.39 -9.59
CA THR A 215 8.82 19.63 -8.34
C THR A 215 8.14 18.27 -8.46
N ALA A 216 6.94 18.23 -9.07
CA ALA A 216 6.16 17.02 -9.36
C ALA A 216 5.94 16.13 -8.12
N THR A 217 5.52 16.75 -7.02
CA THR A 217 5.25 16.06 -5.74
C THR A 217 3.80 16.13 -5.29
N ILE A 218 2.96 16.91 -5.99
CA ILE A 218 1.55 17.10 -5.65
C ILE A 218 0.71 16.69 -6.84
N PHE A 219 -0.20 15.77 -6.59
CA PHE A 219 -0.94 15.07 -7.62
C PHE A 219 -2.43 15.30 -7.46
N ALA A 220 -3.13 15.54 -8.57
CA ALA A 220 -4.57 15.73 -8.60
C ALA A 220 -5.24 14.66 -9.47
N VAL A 221 -6.39 14.15 -9.01
CA VAL A 221 -7.21 13.19 -9.76
C VAL A 221 -8.70 13.47 -9.59
N ASP A 222 -9.46 13.36 -10.69
CA ASP A 222 -10.92 13.43 -10.68
C ASP A 222 -11.48 12.04 -10.37
N ILE A 223 -12.09 11.88 -9.19
CA ILE A 223 -12.61 10.58 -8.73
C ILE A 223 -13.78 10.05 -9.56
N ARG A 224 -14.41 10.89 -10.41
CA ARG A 224 -15.45 10.44 -11.35
C ARG A 224 -14.86 9.59 -12.46
N LYS A 225 -13.64 9.91 -12.91
CA LYS A 225 -12.91 9.13 -13.90
C LYS A 225 -12.50 7.75 -13.39
N LEU A 226 -12.50 7.56 -12.07
CA LEU A 226 -12.19 6.30 -11.40
C LEU A 226 -13.45 5.50 -11.00
N GLY A 227 -14.64 6.09 -11.15
CA GLY A 227 -15.87 5.54 -10.57
C GLY A 227 -15.94 5.66 -9.04
N TRP A 228 -14.97 6.27 -8.37
CA TRP A 228 -14.93 6.32 -6.90
C TRP A 228 -15.96 7.27 -6.28
N HIS A 229 -16.54 8.17 -7.08
CA HIS A 229 -17.66 9.02 -6.68
C HIS A 229 -18.98 8.26 -6.42
N HIS A 230 -19.08 6.98 -6.83
CA HIS A 230 -20.31 6.21 -6.63
C HIS A 230 -20.56 5.96 -5.13
N GLU A 231 -21.81 6.20 -4.71
CA GLU A 231 -22.29 5.93 -3.36
C GLU A 231 -22.45 4.42 -3.13
N SER A 232 -21.45 3.83 -2.48
CA SER A 232 -21.35 2.38 -2.28
C SER A 232 -21.86 1.91 -0.93
N LEU A 233 -21.93 2.82 0.03
CA LEU A 233 -22.28 2.56 1.42
C LEU A 233 -23.47 3.44 1.84
N LYS A 234 -24.57 2.81 2.27
CA LYS A 234 -25.82 3.48 2.64
C LYS A 234 -26.10 3.34 4.12
N VAL A 235 -26.72 4.36 4.72
CA VAL A 235 -27.11 4.36 6.13
C VAL A 235 -28.17 3.29 6.41
N VAL A 236 -28.00 2.55 7.52
CA VAL A 236 -28.96 1.57 8.03
C VAL A 236 -29.71 2.15 9.23
N GLY A 237 -30.75 2.95 8.96
CA GLY A 237 -31.87 3.28 9.87
C GLY A 237 -31.66 4.24 11.05
N THR A 238 -32.38 5.38 11.01
CA THR A 238 -33.24 5.90 12.11
C THR A 238 -34.49 6.50 11.45
N GLN A 239 -35.69 5.97 11.73
CA GLN A 239 -37.02 6.49 11.33
C GLN A 239 -37.08 7.40 10.08
N GLY A 240 -37.03 6.81 8.87
CA GLY A 240 -37.48 7.49 7.64
C GLY A 240 -36.64 8.67 7.13
N LYS A 241 -35.50 9.03 7.75
CA LYS A 241 -34.53 9.97 7.16
C LYS A 241 -33.44 9.21 6.42
N LEU A 242 -33.34 9.43 5.11
CA LEU A 242 -32.17 9.10 4.30
C LEU A 242 -31.01 9.98 4.79
N GLY A 243 -30.02 9.40 5.46
CA GLY A 243 -28.74 10.08 5.75
C GLY A 243 -27.82 10.11 4.51
N PRO A 244 -26.74 10.91 4.52
CA PRO A 244 -25.79 10.95 3.41
C PRO A 244 -25.13 9.57 3.21
N SER A 245 -24.96 9.11 1.97
CA SER A 245 -24.21 7.90 1.67
C SER A 245 -22.70 8.18 1.68
N LEU A 246 -21.88 7.12 1.78
CA LEU A 246 -20.42 7.22 1.60
C LEU A 246 -20.03 6.67 0.23
N ASN A 247 -19.10 7.36 -0.44
CA ASN A 247 -18.51 6.91 -1.69
C ASN A 247 -17.23 6.09 -1.46
N ASN A 248 -16.61 5.57 -2.53
CA ASN A 248 -15.42 4.73 -2.40
C ASN A 248 -14.21 5.49 -1.83
N TYR A 249 -14.06 6.77 -2.15
CA TYR A 249 -12.97 7.57 -1.61
C TYR A 249 -13.15 7.83 -0.11
N ASP A 250 -14.38 8.02 0.36
CA ASP A 250 -14.69 8.18 1.79
C ASP A 250 -14.23 6.96 2.62
N MET A 251 -14.31 5.75 2.05
CA MET A 251 -13.78 4.55 2.72
C MET A 251 -12.27 4.64 2.97
N VAL A 252 -11.52 5.25 2.06
CA VAL A 252 -10.06 5.47 2.23
C VAL A 252 -9.80 6.54 3.28
N LEU A 253 -10.60 7.61 3.28
CA LEU A 253 -10.47 8.70 4.27
C LEU A 253 -10.68 8.24 5.71
N LEU A 254 -11.54 7.25 5.94
CA LEU A 254 -11.76 6.67 7.27
C LEU A 254 -10.55 5.89 7.80
N GLU A 255 -9.66 5.42 6.93
CA GLU A 255 -8.49 4.64 7.31
C GLU A 255 -7.21 5.50 7.45
N TYR A 256 -7.17 6.70 6.86
CA TYR A 256 -5.95 7.51 6.75
C TYR A 256 -5.50 8.12 8.10
N PRO A 257 -4.33 7.74 8.63
CA PRO A 257 -3.91 8.15 9.99
C PRO A 257 -3.06 9.43 10.01
N TYR A 258 -2.58 9.92 8.86
CA TYR A 258 -1.65 11.05 8.78
C TYR A 258 -2.32 12.40 8.47
N ALA A 259 -3.62 12.50 8.73
CA ALA A 259 -4.36 13.72 8.46
C ALA A 259 -4.18 14.75 9.58
N ILE A 260 -3.93 16.00 9.19
CA ILE A 260 -3.79 17.13 10.11
C ILE A 260 -4.67 18.28 9.61
N ALA A 261 -5.47 18.85 10.51
CA ALA A 261 -6.22 20.07 10.30
C ALA A 261 -5.42 21.27 10.83
N TYR A 262 -5.19 22.27 9.99
CA TYR A 262 -4.36 23.44 10.32
C TYR A 262 -5.23 24.67 10.60
N HIS A 263 -5.91 24.68 11.75
CA HIS A 263 -6.90 25.72 12.06
C HIS A 263 -6.33 27.14 12.16
N ASP A 264 -5.04 27.27 12.47
CA ASP A 264 -4.33 28.55 12.51
C ASP A 264 -3.76 28.97 11.14
N SER A 265 -4.12 28.26 10.06
CA SER A 265 -3.69 28.60 8.70
C SER A 265 -4.80 29.27 7.89
N ASP A 266 -4.49 30.45 7.36
CA ASP A 266 -5.36 31.20 6.45
C ASP A 266 -5.59 30.42 5.14
N THR A 267 -4.55 29.77 4.63
CA THR A 267 -4.65 28.93 3.43
C THR A 267 -5.53 27.70 3.69
N TYR A 268 -5.38 27.04 4.84
CA TYR A 268 -6.23 25.91 5.19
C TYR A 268 -7.70 26.31 5.38
N GLU A 269 -8.00 27.43 6.04
CA GLU A 269 -9.38 27.88 6.19
C GLU A 269 -10.02 28.27 4.84
N LYS A 270 -9.26 28.83 3.90
CA LYS A 270 -9.72 29.03 2.51
C LYS A 270 -10.02 27.69 1.83
N LEU A 271 -9.11 26.72 1.90
CA LEU A 271 -9.34 25.37 1.36
C LEU A 271 -10.56 24.70 1.98
N LYS A 272 -10.75 24.86 3.29
CA LYS A 272 -11.89 24.30 4.00
C LYS A 272 -13.21 24.83 3.43
N ASN A 273 -13.29 26.13 3.22
CA ASN A 273 -14.50 26.80 2.72
C ASN A 273 -14.72 26.61 1.21
N GLU A 274 -13.65 26.63 0.42
CA GLU A 274 -13.73 26.58 -1.05
C GLU A 274 -13.75 25.13 -1.61
N PHE A 275 -13.20 24.16 -0.87
CA PHE A 275 -13.02 22.79 -1.35
C PHE A 275 -13.53 21.73 -0.37
N ILE A 276 -12.96 21.64 0.84
CA ILE A 276 -13.15 20.47 1.72
C ILE A 276 -14.62 20.30 2.12
N VAL A 277 -15.26 21.37 2.62
CA VAL A 277 -16.67 21.35 3.00
C VAL A 277 -17.58 21.17 1.77
N PRO A 278 -17.42 21.94 0.67
CA PRO A 278 -18.21 21.74 -0.54
C PRO A 278 -18.10 20.36 -1.19
N SER A 279 -16.98 19.65 -1.00
CA SER A 279 -16.76 18.29 -1.53
C SER A 279 -17.53 17.21 -0.78
N GLY A 280 -18.10 17.50 0.39
CA GLY A 280 -18.91 16.54 1.16
C GLY A 280 -18.14 15.30 1.63
N MET A 281 -16.82 15.42 1.81
CA MET A 281 -15.97 14.32 2.27
C MET A 281 -16.29 13.94 3.71
N VAL A 282 -16.27 12.64 4.02
CA VAL A 282 -16.55 12.13 5.38
C VAL A 282 -15.52 12.61 6.42
N ARG A 283 -14.31 12.97 5.98
CA ARG A 283 -13.26 13.58 6.81
C ARG A 283 -12.67 14.79 6.09
N PRO A 284 -12.29 15.86 6.81
CA PRO A 284 -11.79 17.09 6.21
C PRO A 284 -10.30 16.99 5.82
N ILE A 285 -9.98 16.06 4.93
CA ILE A 285 -8.60 15.74 4.54
C ILE A 285 -8.28 16.43 3.22
N ALA A 286 -7.33 17.37 3.24
CA ALA A 286 -6.94 18.13 2.06
C ALA A 286 -6.21 17.27 1.00
N TYR A 287 -5.33 16.37 1.45
CA TYR A 287 -4.56 15.45 0.60
C TYR A 287 -4.12 14.19 1.38
N MET A 288 -3.79 13.12 0.65
CA MET A 288 -3.23 11.89 1.22
C MET A 288 -1.78 11.66 0.81
N ARG A 289 -0.99 11.04 1.68
CA ARG A 289 0.36 10.61 1.37
C ARG A 289 0.37 9.49 0.32
N VAL A 290 1.19 9.63 -0.71
CA VAL A 290 1.31 8.65 -1.79
C VAL A 290 1.80 7.29 -1.29
N ASP A 291 2.83 7.28 -0.45
CA ASP A 291 3.44 6.06 0.07
C ASP A 291 2.47 5.25 0.94
N TRP A 292 1.72 5.90 1.84
CA TRP A 292 0.65 5.25 2.59
C TRP A 292 -0.44 4.71 1.66
N PHE A 293 -0.94 5.52 0.71
CA PHE A 293 -2.04 5.11 -0.15
C PHE A 293 -1.68 3.88 -1.00
N CYS A 294 -0.50 3.89 -1.64
CA CYS A 294 -0.01 2.75 -2.42
C CYS A 294 0.18 1.49 -1.56
N SER A 295 0.57 1.68 -0.29
CA SER A 295 0.84 0.58 0.62
C SER A 295 -0.43 -0.02 1.20
N VAL A 296 -1.44 0.79 1.53
CA VAL A 296 -2.60 0.33 2.30
C VAL A 296 -3.83 0.07 1.42
N ALA A 297 -4.07 0.89 0.38
CA ALA A 297 -5.25 0.74 -0.47
C ALA A 297 -5.22 -0.52 -1.36
N LEU A 298 -4.02 -1.07 -1.63
CA LEU A 298 -3.83 -2.32 -2.36
C LEU A 298 -3.89 -3.56 -1.46
N GLN A 299 -4.22 -3.41 -0.17
CA GLN A 299 -4.35 -4.53 0.76
C GLN A 299 -5.80 -4.68 1.24
N PRO A 300 -6.24 -5.91 1.61
CA PRO A 300 -7.50 -6.10 2.31
C PRO A 300 -7.50 -5.38 3.67
N PRO A 301 -8.67 -4.90 4.13
CA PRO A 301 -9.97 -4.97 3.46
C PRO A 301 -10.16 -3.91 2.36
N LEU A 302 -9.34 -2.85 2.31
CA LEU A 302 -9.56 -1.72 1.39
C LEU A 302 -9.57 -2.11 -0.08
N TYR A 303 -8.63 -2.96 -0.54
CA TYR A 303 -8.63 -3.44 -1.92
C TYR A 303 -9.93 -4.16 -2.27
N HIS A 304 -10.44 -5.01 -1.37
CA HIS A 304 -11.69 -5.73 -1.57
C HIS A 304 -12.88 -4.78 -1.62
N ASP A 305 -12.92 -3.81 -0.73
CA ASP A 305 -13.99 -2.82 -0.66
C ASP A 305 -14.01 -1.93 -1.90
N LEU A 306 -12.86 -1.37 -2.31
CA LEU A 306 -12.75 -0.48 -3.46
C LEU A 306 -13.07 -1.19 -4.78
N MET A 307 -12.72 -2.47 -4.89
CA MET A 307 -13.00 -3.29 -6.08
C MET A 307 -14.29 -4.10 -5.96
N HIS A 308 -15.04 -3.95 -4.87
CA HIS A 308 -16.30 -4.68 -4.58
C HIS A 308 -16.15 -6.20 -4.76
N MET A 309 -15.02 -6.74 -4.34
CA MET A 309 -14.69 -8.15 -4.52
C MET A 309 -15.74 -9.01 -3.81
N PRO A 310 -16.40 -9.97 -4.47
CA PRO A 310 -17.40 -10.81 -3.80
C PRO A 310 -16.74 -11.74 -2.78
N SER A 311 -17.52 -12.32 -1.87
CA SER A 311 -16.97 -13.27 -0.89
C SER A 311 -16.69 -14.66 -1.48
N HIS A 312 -17.07 -14.92 -2.73
CA HIS A 312 -16.99 -16.23 -3.36
C HIS A 312 -16.55 -16.15 -4.84
N VAL A 313 -15.72 -17.09 -5.30
CA VAL A 313 -15.09 -17.03 -6.63
C VAL A 313 -16.09 -17.16 -7.79
N GLN A 314 -17.14 -17.97 -7.68
CA GLN A 314 -18.17 -18.08 -8.71
C GLN A 314 -18.92 -16.75 -8.92
N ASP A 315 -19.05 -15.93 -7.88
CA ASP A 315 -19.62 -14.59 -8.00
C ASP A 315 -18.63 -13.64 -8.67
N LEU A 316 -17.32 -13.78 -8.41
CA LEU A 316 -16.27 -13.04 -9.13
C LEU A 316 -16.32 -13.37 -10.62
N GLU A 317 -16.29 -14.67 -10.94
CA GLU A 317 -16.29 -15.19 -12.31
C GLU A 317 -17.51 -14.70 -13.08
N ARG A 318 -18.70 -14.75 -12.47
CA ARG A 318 -19.97 -14.35 -13.09
C ARG A 318 -20.17 -12.84 -13.18
N GLU A 319 -19.95 -12.11 -12.08
CA GLU A 319 -20.37 -10.70 -11.96
C GLU A 319 -19.28 -9.70 -12.39
N ILE A 320 -18.00 -10.07 -12.27
CA ILE A 320 -16.87 -9.16 -12.53
C ILE A 320 -16.08 -9.62 -13.76
N VAL A 321 -15.68 -10.90 -13.81
CA VAL A 321 -14.83 -11.42 -14.88
C VAL A 321 -15.64 -11.69 -16.15
N GLY A 322 -16.91 -12.08 -16.02
CA GLY A 322 -17.79 -12.40 -17.14
C GLY A 322 -17.48 -13.75 -17.80
N VAL A 323 -17.05 -14.73 -17.01
CA VAL A 323 -16.70 -16.09 -17.46
C VAL A 323 -17.55 -17.11 -16.71
N LYS A 324 -18.00 -18.15 -17.42
CA LYS A 324 -18.68 -19.30 -16.83
C LYS A 324 -17.70 -20.47 -16.70
N ALA A 325 -16.82 -20.40 -15.71
CA ALA A 325 -15.64 -21.28 -15.63
C ALA A 325 -16.00 -22.77 -15.64
N ASP A 326 -17.03 -23.16 -14.90
CA ASP A 326 -17.49 -24.56 -14.82
C ASP A 326 -18.04 -25.07 -16.17
N GLU A 327 -18.80 -24.25 -16.90
CA GLU A 327 -19.33 -24.60 -18.23
C GLU A 327 -18.19 -24.73 -19.26
N GLU A 328 -17.23 -23.81 -19.25
CA GLU A 328 -16.08 -23.85 -20.17
C GLU A 328 -15.18 -25.06 -19.87
N LEU A 329 -14.96 -25.37 -18.60
CA LEU A 329 -14.19 -26.52 -18.19
C LEU A 329 -14.88 -27.84 -18.58
N LEU A 330 -16.20 -27.95 -18.36
CA LEU A 330 -16.99 -29.12 -18.75
C LEU A 330 -16.86 -29.42 -20.26
N HIS A 331 -16.90 -28.37 -21.09
CA HIS A 331 -16.73 -28.48 -22.54
C HIS A 331 -15.26 -28.60 -22.99
N LYS A 332 -14.31 -28.47 -22.06
CA LYS A 332 -12.86 -28.44 -22.31
C LYS A 332 -12.45 -27.33 -23.28
N ASN A 333 -13.04 -26.15 -23.10
CA ASN A 333 -12.72 -24.91 -23.81
C ASN A 333 -11.73 -24.04 -23.01
N VAL A 334 -10.89 -24.69 -22.20
CA VAL A 334 -9.92 -24.05 -21.31
C VAL A 334 -8.53 -24.45 -21.74
N VAL A 335 -7.56 -23.57 -21.51
CA VAL A 335 -6.14 -23.89 -21.68
C VAL A 335 -5.53 -24.15 -20.32
N ARG A 336 -4.85 -25.28 -20.16
CA ARG A 336 -4.14 -25.66 -18.94
C ARG A 336 -2.63 -25.70 -19.15
N GLY A 337 -1.93 -25.50 -18.06
CA GLY A 337 -0.54 -25.92 -17.94
C GLY A 337 -0.17 -26.11 -16.47
N ALA A 338 0.83 -26.95 -16.21
CA ALA A 338 1.23 -27.24 -14.83
C ALA A 338 2.74 -27.37 -14.67
N VAL A 339 3.21 -27.06 -13.46
CA VAL A 339 4.60 -27.16 -13.04
C VAL A 339 4.73 -28.01 -11.78
N ILE A 340 5.82 -28.76 -11.70
CA ILE A 340 6.20 -29.54 -10.50
C ILE A 340 6.89 -28.64 -9.47
N LEU A 341 7.66 -27.65 -9.93
CA LEU A 341 8.41 -26.72 -9.10
C LEU A 341 7.99 -25.29 -9.48
N SER A 342 7.40 -24.57 -8.54
CA SER A 342 7.00 -23.17 -8.68
C SER A 342 7.95 -22.25 -7.92
N GLY A 343 8.14 -21.03 -8.39
CA GLY A 343 8.94 -20.02 -7.68
C GLY A 343 8.26 -19.48 -6.41
N VAL A 344 6.96 -19.73 -6.23
CA VAL A 344 6.16 -19.23 -5.09
C VAL A 344 5.54 -20.33 -4.23
N SER A 345 5.41 -21.56 -4.74
CA SER A 345 4.85 -22.72 -4.03
C SER A 345 5.86 -23.87 -3.98
N ARG A 346 5.84 -24.62 -2.88
CA ARG A 346 6.69 -25.80 -2.66
C ARG A 346 6.14 -27.08 -3.31
N ASN A 347 4.91 -27.04 -3.80
CA ASN A 347 4.21 -28.20 -4.35
C ASN A 347 3.84 -27.97 -5.81
N ASN A 348 3.28 -29.01 -6.41
CA ASN A 348 2.60 -28.99 -7.68
C ASN A 348 1.68 -27.76 -7.81
N ARG A 349 1.66 -27.13 -8.98
CA ARG A 349 0.74 -26.03 -9.29
C ARG A 349 0.26 -26.17 -10.74
N ALA A 350 -1.04 -26.07 -10.94
CA ALA A 350 -1.64 -25.94 -12.26
C ALA A 350 -2.19 -24.53 -12.45
N ALA A 351 -2.40 -24.14 -13.71
CA ALA A 351 -3.10 -22.93 -14.07
C ALA A 351 -4.08 -23.22 -15.21
N GLU A 352 -5.27 -22.65 -15.10
CA GLU A 352 -6.31 -22.68 -16.12
C GLU A 352 -6.49 -21.27 -16.68
N ARG A 353 -6.57 -21.17 -18.00
CA ARG A 353 -6.83 -19.93 -18.73
C ARG A 353 -8.18 -20.02 -19.41
N TYR A 354 -8.97 -19.00 -19.17
CA TYR A 354 -10.25 -18.74 -19.80
C TYR A 354 -10.16 -17.46 -20.64
N VAL A 355 -10.94 -17.41 -21.72
CA VAL A 355 -11.15 -16.17 -22.46
C VAL A 355 -12.19 -15.34 -21.72
N SER A 356 -11.88 -14.08 -21.43
CA SER A 356 -12.80 -13.15 -20.78
C SER A 356 -13.09 -11.95 -21.70
N PRO A 357 -14.19 -11.20 -21.50
CA PRO A 357 -14.52 -10.04 -22.31
C PRO A 357 -13.41 -8.98 -22.38
N HIS A 358 -12.58 -8.86 -21.34
CA HIS A 358 -11.51 -7.87 -21.26
C HIS A 358 -10.10 -8.42 -21.56
N GLY A 359 -9.98 -9.73 -21.82
CA GLY A 359 -8.72 -10.38 -22.17
C GLY A 359 -8.69 -11.84 -21.71
N ALA A 360 -7.90 -12.10 -20.68
CA ALA A 360 -7.77 -13.42 -20.08
C ALA A 360 -8.24 -13.41 -18.63
N TYR A 361 -8.64 -14.60 -18.18
CA TYR A 361 -8.81 -14.94 -16.78
C TYR A 361 -7.96 -16.18 -16.50
N TRP A 362 -7.01 -16.05 -15.59
CA TRP A 362 -6.12 -17.11 -15.15
C TRP A 362 -6.49 -17.52 -13.73
N LYS A 363 -6.65 -18.82 -13.51
CA LYS A 363 -6.96 -19.43 -12.21
C LYS A 363 -5.85 -20.41 -11.88
N SER A 364 -5.10 -20.18 -10.81
CA SER A 364 -4.18 -21.19 -10.30
C SER A 364 -4.91 -22.22 -9.46
N ILE A 365 -4.35 -23.42 -9.43
CA ILE A 365 -4.77 -24.52 -8.58
C ILE A 365 -3.52 -24.95 -7.84
N ASP A 366 -3.45 -24.57 -6.57
CA ASP A 366 -2.33 -24.83 -5.67
C ASP A 366 -2.61 -26.09 -4.84
N TYR A 367 -1.56 -26.85 -4.54
CA TYR A 367 -1.64 -28.11 -3.81
C TYR A 367 -0.88 -28.02 -2.47
N ALA A 368 -1.33 -28.75 -1.45
CA ALA A 368 -0.67 -28.81 -0.15
C ALA A 368 0.43 -29.89 -0.10
N THR A 369 0.33 -30.90 -0.96
CA THR A 369 1.29 -31.99 -1.11
C THR A 369 1.50 -32.38 -2.58
N ASN A 370 2.38 -33.36 -2.83
CA ASN A 370 2.64 -33.93 -4.16
C ASN A 370 2.22 -35.41 -4.25
N LYS A 371 1.40 -35.89 -3.31
CA LYS A 371 1.09 -37.31 -3.09
C LYS A 371 -0.39 -37.58 -3.33
N GLY A 372 -0.73 -38.85 -3.56
CA GLY A 372 -2.15 -39.23 -3.65
C GLY A 372 -2.86 -38.46 -4.76
N GLU A 373 -4.06 -37.98 -4.48
CA GLU A 373 -4.90 -37.17 -5.40
C GLU A 373 -4.31 -35.78 -5.68
N GLU A 374 -3.35 -35.31 -4.89
CA GLU A 374 -2.64 -34.03 -5.09
C GLU A 374 -1.45 -34.14 -6.07
N ASN A 375 -1.26 -35.32 -6.66
CA ASN A 375 -0.32 -35.50 -7.76
C ASN A 375 -1.02 -35.22 -9.10
N ILE A 376 -0.70 -34.09 -9.73
CA ILE A 376 -1.29 -33.63 -11.00
C ILE A 376 -1.21 -34.69 -12.12
N PHE A 377 -0.22 -35.59 -12.09
CA PHE A 377 -0.06 -36.64 -13.09
C PHE A 377 -0.99 -37.85 -12.89
N ARG A 378 -1.67 -37.97 -11.75
CA ARG A 378 -2.62 -39.07 -11.50
C ARG A 378 -3.98 -38.81 -12.12
N ASP A 379 -4.46 -37.57 -12.07
CA ASP A 379 -5.65 -37.14 -12.78
C ASP A 379 -5.46 -35.69 -13.29
N PRO A 380 -4.81 -35.52 -14.45
CA PRO A 380 -4.60 -34.18 -15.03
C PRO A 380 -5.90 -33.54 -15.55
N VAL A 381 -7.03 -34.26 -15.58
CA VAL A 381 -8.33 -33.80 -16.06
C VAL A 381 -9.18 -33.26 -14.90
N ASN A 382 -9.25 -33.98 -13.78
CA ASN A 382 -9.99 -33.55 -12.59
C ASN A 382 -9.01 -33.11 -11.50
N LEU A 383 -8.68 -31.83 -11.49
CA LEU A 383 -7.72 -31.25 -10.56
C LEU A 383 -8.39 -30.93 -9.21
N HIS A 384 -7.78 -31.38 -8.12
CA HIS A 384 -8.24 -31.16 -6.75
C HIS A 384 -7.21 -30.38 -5.93
N GLY A 385 -7.22 -29.04 -6.06
CA GLY A 385 -6.35 -28.15 -5.28
C GLY A 385 -6.95 -27.76 -3.92
N VAL A 386 -6.15 -27.07 -3.12
CA VAL A 386 -6.52 -26.53 -1.79
C VAL A 386 -6.91 -25.05 -1.84
N GLY A 387 -6.75 -24.41 -3.00
CA GLY A 387 -7.06 -23.02 -3.25
C GLY A 387 -6.29 -22.49 -4.44
N GLY A 388 -6.31 -21.17 -4.62
CA GLY A 388 -5.56 -20.56 -5.70
C GLY A 388 -5.72 -19.06 -5.81
N GLU A 389 -5.06 -18.53 -6.83
CA GLU A 389 -5.03 -17.14 -7.24
C GLU A 389 -5.77 -16.99 -8.57
N MET A 390 -6.58 -15.94 -8.64
CA MET A 390 -7.35 -15.53 -9.79
C MET A 390 -6.81 -14.21 -10.28
N ILE A 391 -6.30 -14.19 -11.51
CA ILE A 391 -5.76 -13.01 -12.19
C ILE A 391 -6.59 -12.76 -13.44
N PHE A 392 -7.24 -11.60 -13.51
CA PHE A 392 -8.13 -11.26 -14.62
C PHE A 392 -7.81 -9.90 -15.19
N ASN A 393 -8.02 -9.69 -16.49
CA ASN A 393 -7.86 -8.37 -17.08
C ASN A 393 -9.00 -7.43 -16.68
N LEU A 394 -8.62 -6.24 -16.23
CA LEU A 394 -9.53 -5.10 -16.03
C LEU A 394 -9.88 -4.44 -17.38
N PRO A 395 -10.96 -3.65 -17.47
CA PRO A 395 -11.34 -2.96 -18.71
C PRO A 395 -10.27 -2.02 -19.28
N ASN A 396 -9.39 -1.45 -18.43
CA ASN A 396 -8.24 -0.64 -18.85
C ASN A 396 -7.03 -1.45 -19.33
N GLY A 397 -7.09 -2.78 -19.29
CA GLY A 397 -6.03 -3.69 -19.71
C GLY A 397 -5.01 -4.05 -18.63
N LEU A 398 -5.08 -3.43 -17.44
CA LEU A 398 -4.35 -3.90 -16.26
C LEU A 398 -4.98 -5.20 -15.71
N GLN A 399 -4.57 -5.62 -14.51
CA GLN A 399 -5.02 -6.86 -13.89
C GLN A 399 -5.70 -6.61 -12.54
N GLY A 400 -6.74 -7.37 -12.26
CA GLY A 400 -7.31 -7.56 -10.93
C GLY A 400 -6.88 -8.92 -10.37
N TYR A 401 -6.82 -9.00 -9.05
CA TYR A 401 -6.32 -10.15 -8.30
C TYR A 401 -7.32 -10.59 -7.25
N TYR A 402 -7.39 -11.90 -7.01
CA TYR A 402 -8.25 -12.49 -5.99
C TYR A 402 -7.61 -13.79 -5.49
N LEU A 403 -7.73 -14.08 -4.20
CA LEU A 403 -7.31 -15.35 -3.59
C LEU A 403 -8.52 -16.11 -3.06
N SER A 404 -8.56 -17.43 -3.23
CA SER A 404 -9.63 -18.26 -2.68
C SER A 404 -9.15 -19.57 -2.05
N THR A 405 -9.97 -20.10 -1.15
CA THR A 405 -9.92 -21.51 -0.73
C THR A 405 -10.36 -22.44 -1.87
N ALA A 406 -10.18 -23.75 -1.68
CA ALA A 406 -10.76 -24.77 -2.58
C ALA A 406 -12.29 -24.71 -2.67
N ALA A 407 -12.96 -24.32 -1.59
CA ALA A 407 -14.42 -24.16 -1.57
C ALA A 407 -14.87 -22.94 -2.38
N GLY A 408 -13.97 -21.98 -2.63
CA GLY A 408 -14.22 -20.77 -3.39
C GLY A 408 -14.36 -19.50 -2.54
N ASP A 409 -14.30 -19.62 -1.21
CA ASP A 409 -14.35 -18.48 -0.30
C ASP A 409 -13.15 -17.55 -0.49
N ARG A 410 -13.40 -16.24 -0.48
CA ARG A 410 -12.35 -15.21 -0.59
C ARG A 410 -11.36 -15.29 0.57
N LEU A 411 -10.09 -15.09 0.25
CA LEU A 411 -9.02 -14.91 1.21
C LEU A 411 -8.45 -13.49 1.17
N ASP A 412 -8.12 -12.97 2.36
CA ASP A 412 -7.35 -11.74 2.52
C ASP A 412 -5.85 -11.99 2.27
N SER A 413 -5.38 -13.19 2.63
CA SER A 413 -4.00 -13.62 2.37
C SER A 413 -3.90 -15.12 2.10
N GLY A 414 -2.88 -15.50 1.33
CA GLY A 414 -2.54 -16.88 1.02
C GLY A 414 -1.80 -17.55 2.18
N PRO A 415 -2.05 -18.85 2.46
CA PRO A 415 -1.39 -19.55 3.55
C PRO A 415 0.12 -19.73 3.27
N THR A 416 0.97 -19.36 4.22
CA THR A 416 2.44 -19.35 4.05
C THR A 416 3.05 -20.74 3.83
N GLU A 417 2.36 -21.79 4.25
CA GLU A 417 2.72 -23.19 4.02
C GLU A 417 2.51 -23.61 2.55
N ILE A 418 1.70 -22.85 1.79
CA ILE A 418 1.42 -23.08 0.37
C ILE A 418 2.20 -22.09 -0.49
N VAL A 419 2.09 -20.78 -0.21
CA VAL A 419 2.65 -19.70 -1.03
C VAL A 419 3.36 -18.65 -0.18
N THR A 420 4.43 -18.06 -0.72
CA THR A 420 5.20 -17.03 0.00
C THR A 420 5.45 -15.78 -0.85
N ASP A 421 5.35 -14.60 -0.23
CA ASP A 421 5.75 -13.33 -0.82
C ASP A 421 7.22 -13.04 -0.48
N LYS A 422 8.09 -13.09 -1.49
CA LYS A 422 9.53 -12.77 -1.32
C LYS A 422 9.82 -11.29 -1.05
N PHE A 423 8.83 -10.41 -1.22
CA PHE A 423 8.96 -8.98 -1.03
C PHE A 423 8.48 -8.51 0.36
N ALA A 424 7.81 -9.37 1.13
CA ALA A 424 7.36 -9.09 2.49
C ALA A 424 8.26 -9.80 3.52
N GLU A 425 8.60 -9.14 4.63
CA GLU A 425 9.47 -9.76 5.67
C GLU A 425 8.78 -10.97 6.33
N ASP A 426 7.46 -10.88 6.51
CA ASP A 426 6.61 -11.94 7.08
C ASP A 426 6.23 -13.04 6.08
N LYS A 427 6.62 -12.90 4.80
CA LYS A 427 6.35 -13.83 3.70
C LYS A 427 4.87 -14.01 3.36
N LEU A 428 3.96 -13.22 3.95
CA LEU A 428 2.53 -13.37 3.76
C LEU A 428 2.11 -12.83 2.39
N VAL A 429 1.41 -13.66 1.60
CA VAL A 429 0.87 -13.25 0.29
C VAL A 429 -0.45 -12.53 0.52
N ARG A 430 -0.44 -11.20 0.59
CA ARG A 430 -1.65 -10.39 0.76
C ARG A 430 -2.31 -10.15 -0.59
N ASN A 431 -3.62 -10.38 -0.66
CA ASN A 431 -4.38 -10.24 -1.90
C ASN A 431 -4.20 -8.83 -2.49
N ALA A 432 -4.07 -8.76 -3.81
CA ALA A 432 -3.62 -7.59 -4.59
C ALA A 432 -2.18 -7.16 -4.39
N LEU A 433 -1.78 -6.50 -3.30
CA LEU A 433 -0.45 -5.87 -3.21
C LEU A 433 0.70 -6.85 -3.54
N SER A 434 0.71 -8.04 -2.93
CA SER A 434 1.72 -9.07 -3.22
C SER A 434 1.66 -9.53 -4.67
N CYS A 435 0.44 -9.65 -5.21
CA CYS A 435 0.18 -10.15 -6.56
C CYS A 435 0.63 -9.13 -7.61
N ILE A 436 0.34 -7.84 -7.43
CA ILE A 436 0.75 -6.74 -8.31
C ILE A 436 2.27 -6.61 -8.36
N ARG A 437 2.95 -6.69 -7.20
CA ARG A 437 4.43 -6.66 -7.13
C ARG A 437 5.06 -7.89 -7.78
N CYS A 438 4.42 -9.05 -7.65
CA CYS A 438 4.88 -10.28 -8.28
C CYS A 438 4.68 -10.21 -9.79
N HIS A 439 3.48 -9.88 -10.26
CA HIS A 439 3.05 -9.80 -11.66
C HIS A 439 3.39 -8.46 -12.32
N ASP A 440 4.59 -7.95 -12.05
CA ASP A 440 5.17 -6.71 -12.55
C ASP A 440 5.21 -6.59 -14.09
N GLN A 441 5.12 -7.71 -14.81
CA GLN A 441 5.09 -7.81 -16.27
C GLN A 441 3.84 -8.55 -16.78
N GLY A 442 2.80 -8.65 -15.96
CA GLY A 442 1.59 -9.42 -16.23
C GLY A 442 1.72 -10.88 -15.80
N ILE A 443 1.03 -11.78 -16.51
CA ILE A 443 1.00 -13.21 -16.14
C ILE A 443 2.41 -13.83 -16.20
N LYS A 444 2.78 -14.58 -15.16
CA LYS A 444 4.08 -15.28 -15.13
C LYS A 444 4.07 -16.46 -16.09
N THR A 445 5.14 -16.57 -16.86
CA THR A 445 5.30 -17.64 -17.85
C THR A 445 5.86 -18.90 -17.19
N PHE A 446 5.47 -20.07 -17.69
CA PHE A 446 6.03 -21.33 -17.26
C PHE A 446 6.07 -22.36 -18.38
N LYS A 447 6.83 -23.45 -18.17
CA LYS A 447 6.90 -24.59 -19.08
C LYS A 447 6.01 -25.71 -18.58
N ASP A 448 5.07 -26.16 -19.41
CA ASP A 448 4.18 -27.24 -19.06
C ASP A 448 4.95 -28.57 -18.89
N SER A 449 4.66 -29.26 -17.80
CA SER A 449 5.25 -30.56 -17.46
C SER A 449 4.30 -31.73 -17.77
N VAL A 450 3.01 -31.47 -17.95
CA VAL A 450 1.97 -32.52 -18.10
C VAL A 450 1.97 -33.09 -19.51
N ARG A 451 1.77 -32.26 -20.53
CA ARG A 451 1.69 -32.72 -21.92
C ARG A 451 2.90 -33.54 -22.35
N PRO A 452 4.17 -33.12 -22.13
CA PRO A 452 5.33 -33.91 -22.54
C PRO A 452 5.37 -35.29 -21.88
N ALA A 453 4.98 -35.38 -20.60
CA ALA A 453 4.93 -36.66 -19.89
C ALA A 453 3.92 -37.61 -20.55
N PHE A 454 2.73 -37.14 -20.88
CA PHE A 454 1.68 -37.95 -21.49
C PHE A 454 1.89 -38.25 -22.97
N GLU A 455 2.61 -37.41 -23.70
CA GLU A 455 3.00 -37.70 -25.08
C GLU A 455 3.96 -38.91 -25.15
N SER A 456 4.82 -39.07 -24.13
CA SER A 456 5.85 -40.11 -24.05
C SER A 456 5.35 -41.49 -23.55
N MET A 457 4.15 -41.58 -22.98
CA MET A 457 3.66 -42.82 -22.37
C MET A 457 2.93 -43.74 -23.38
N PRO A 458 3.31 -45.04 -23.49
CA PRO A 458 2.53 -46.04 -24.19
C PRO A 458 1.43 -46.65 -23.29
N GLY A 459 0.24 -46.94 -23.85
CA GLY A 459 -0.80 -47.76 -23.19
C GLY A 459 -2.05 -47.01 -22.68
N ASN A 460 -2.86 -47.73 -21.88
CA ASN A 460 -4.11 -47.24 -21.29
C ASN A 460 -3.85 -46.61 -19.91
N LEU A 461 -4.08 -45.30 -19.79
CA LEU A 461 -3.62 -44.47 -18.66
C LEU A 461 -4.60 -44.39 -17.49
N GLY A 462 -5.78 -45.02 -17.59
CA GLY A 462 -6.87 -44.87 -16.60
C GLY A 462 -7.70 -43.60 -16.77
N PHE A 463 -7.29 -42.70 -17.69
CA PHE A 463 -8.01 -41.51 -18.13
C PHE A 463 -7.77 -41.26 -19.63
N SER A 464 -8.57 -40.37 -20.23
CA SER A 464 -8.52 -40.12 -21.66
C SER A 464 -7.33 -39.25 -22.05
N ARG A 465 -6.33 -39.85 -22.72
CA ARG A 465 -5.18 -39.12 -23.30
C ARG A 465 -5.63 -37.98 -24.21
N SER A 466 -6.70 -38.17 -24.99
CA SER A 466 -7.21 -37.13 -25.88
C SER A 466 -7.80 -35.94 -25.11
N GLU A 467 -8.38 -36.17 -23.94
CA GLU A 467 -8.87 -35.07 -23.07
C GLU A 467 -7.71 -34.29 -22.46
N VAL A 468 -6.65 -34.98 -22.01
CA VAL A 468 -5.42 -34.32 -21.53
C VAL A 468 -4.82 -33.46 -22.63
N LEU A 469 -4.63 -34.01 -23.84
CA LEU A 469 -4.05 -33.24 -24.95
C LEU A 469 -4.94 -32.11 -25.47
N LYS A 470 -6.25 -32.15 -25.19
CA LYS A 470 -7.19 -31.06 -25.47
C LYS A 470 -7.05 -29.92 -24.46
N LEU A 471 -6.88 -30.25 -23.17
CA LEU A 471 -6.74 -29.27 -22.10
C LEU A 471 -5.34 -28.64 -22.06
N TYR A 472 -4.29 -29.42 -22.28
CA TYR A 472 -2.89 -28.97 -22.22
C TYR A 472 -2.36 -28.80 -23.66
N PRO A 473 -2.35 -27.58 -24.22
CA PRO A 473 -1.87 -27.34 -25.59
C PRO A 473 -0.36 -27.51 -25.70
N LYS A 474 0.17 -27.42 -26.92
CA LYS A 474 1.62 -27.42 -27.12
C LYS A 474 2.27 -26.21 -26.45
N GLN A 475 3.55 -26.33 -26.08
CA GLN A 475 4.25 -25.25 -25.39
C GLN A 475 4.30 -23.97 -26.23
N GLU A 476 4.40 -24.06 -27.56
CA GLU A 476 4.41 -22.91 -28.45
C GLU A 476 3.08 -22.14 -28.40
N GLU A 477 1.96 -22.85 -28.36
CA GLU A 477 0.61 -22.26 -28.24
C GLU A 477 0.42 -21.60 -26.87
N LEU A 478 0.81 -22.28 -25.79
CA LEU A 478 0.78 -21.71 -24.43
C LEU A 478 1.67 -20.45 -24.31
N SER A 479 2.87 -20.50 -24.90
CA SER A 479 3.81 -19.37 -24.89
C SER A 479 3.29 -18.17 -25.70
N ALA A 480 2.56 -18.42 -26.79
CA ALA A 480 1.90 -17.37 -27.56
C ALA A 480 0.81 -16.68 -26.74
N LEU A 481 0.05 -17.43 -25.94
CA LEU A 481 -0.96 -16.87 -25.02
C LEU A 481 -0.31 -16.02 -23.93
N PHE A 482 0.76 -16.50 -23.29
CA PHE A 482 1.51 -15.69 -22.32
C PHE A 482 2.01 -14.38 -22.92
N LYS A 483 2.59 -14.43 -24.12
CA LYS A 483 3.08 -13.24 -24.82
C LYS A 483 1.95 -12.26 -25.11
N SER A 484 0.80 -12.75 -25.56
CA SER A 484 -0.39 -11.92 -25.82
C SER A 484 -0.92 -11.26 -24.54
N ASP A 485 -1.09 -12.04 -23.48
CA ASP A 485 -1.67 -11.56 -22.22
C ASP A 485 -0.72 -10.62 -21.48
N GLY A 486 0.58 -10.93 -21.43
CA GLY A 486 1.62 -10.04 -20.90
C GLY A 486 1.77 -8.76 -21.74
N GLY A 487 1.72 -8.87 -23.07
CA GLY A 487 1.74 -7.72 -23.98
C GLY A 487 0.58 -6.76 -23.77
N ARG A 488 -0.64 -7.28 -23.50
CA ARG A 488 -1.81 -6.47 -23.13
C ARG A 488 -1.57 -5.67 -21.86
N PHE A 489 -1.09 -6.33 -20.81
CA PHE A 489 -0.78 -5.69 -19.54
C PHE A 489 0.30 -4.60 -19.70
N MET A 490 1.41 -4.91 -20.37
CA MET A 490 2.50 -3.96 -20.57
C MET A 490 2.08 -2.74 -21.41
N SER A 491 1.23 -2.96 -22.42
CA SER A 491 0.67 -1.86 -23.23
C SER A 491 -0.27 -0.96 -22.43
N ALA A 492 -1.06 -1.53 -21.51
CA ALA A 492 -1.91 -0.76 -20.61
C ALA A 492 -1.07 0.03 -19.60
N LEU A 493 -0.04 -0.61 -19.04
CA LEU A 493 0.86 0.01 -18.08
C LEU A 493 1.67 1.16 -18.67
N GLU A 494 2.16 1.01 -19.91
CA GLU A 494 2.83 2.11 -20.61
C GLU A 494 1.91 3.33 -20.80
N LYS A 495 0.61 3.12 -21.06
CA LYS A 495 -0.37 4.21 -21.12
C LYS A 495 -0.58 4.87 -19.75
N VAL A 496 -0.66 4.07 -18.69
CA VAL A 496 -0.84 4.57 -17.31
C VAL A 496 0.36 5.40 -16.86
N LEU A 497 1.58 4.94 -17.15
CA LEU A 497 2.80 5.62 -16.75
C LEU A 497 3.20 6.76 -17.72
N GLY A 498 2.71 6.72 -18.95
CA GLY A 498 3.15 7.62 -20.04
C GLY A 498 4.53 7.26 -20.61
N HIS A 499 5.13 6.15 -20.16
CA HIS A 499 6.39 5.60 -20.65
C HIS A 499 6.49 4.10 -20.33
N PRO A 500 7.40 3.36 -20.99
CA PRO A 500 7.64 1.96 -20.65
C PRO A 500 8.05 1.78 -19.18
N GLN A 501 7.48 0.77 -18.50
CA GLN A 501 7.95 0.39 -17.16
C GLN A 501 9.34 -0.25 -17.28
N LYS A 502 10.34 0.40 -16.68
CA LYS A 502 11.70 -0.12 -16.58
C LYS A 502 11.91 -0.95 -15.30
N THR A 503 11.32 -0.48 -14.20
CA THR A 503 11.40 -1.09 -12.85
C THR A 503 10.01 -1.08 -12.24
N GLU A 504 9.67 -2.10 -11.44
CA GLU A 504 8.41 -2.15 -10.68
C GLU A 504 8.39 -1.02 -9.63
N PRO A 505 7.51 0.00 -9.74
CA PRO A 505 7.54 1.14 -8.82
C PRO A 505 6.95 0.80 -7.44
N LEU A 506 6.01 -0.14 -7.32
CA LEU A 506 5.35 -0.41 -6.05
C LEU A 506 6.24 -1.12 -5.04
N THR A 507 7.17 -1.97 -5.49
CA THR A 507 8.07 -2.73 -4.61
C THR A 507 8.89 -1.81 -3.70
N PRO A 508 9.70 -0.85 -4.21
CA PRO A 508 10.48 0.03 -3.35
C PRO A 508 9.60 0.97 -2.51
N VAL A 509 8.51 1.51 -3.07
CA VAL A 509 7.63 2.46 -2.36
C VAL A 509 6.94 1.80 -1.18
N THR A 510 6.35 0.62 -1.38
CA THR A 510 5.59 -0.08 -0.32
C THR A 510 6.49 -0.76 0.70
N ARG A 511 7.64 -1.30 0.28
CA ARG A 511 8.63 -1.85 1.22
C ARG A 511 9.14 -0.79 2.18
N ARG A 512 9.50 0.39 1.67
CA ARG A 512 9.97 1.49 2.52
C ARG A 512 8.90 1.92 3.53
N PHE A 513 7.64 1.94 3.12
CA PHE A 513 6.56 2.35 4.02
C PHE A 513 6.24 1.29 5.09
N LEU A 514 6.10 0.03 4.67
CA LEU A 514 5.61 -1.07 5.52
C LEU A 514 6.72 -1.71 6.37
N GLU A 515 7.90 -1.89 5.80
CA GLU A 515 8.95 -2.77 6.36
C GLU A 515 10.12 -1.97 6.96
N ASP A 516 10.53 -0.88 6.30
CA ASP A 516 11.69 -0.12 6.75
C ASP A 516 11.44 0.46 8.16
N PRO A 517 12.41 0.32 9.07
CA PRO A 517 12.31 0.90 10.39
C PRO A 517 12.35 2.43 10.28
N ILE A 518 11.57 3.11 11.11
CA ILE A 518 11.49 4.57 11.12
C ILE A 518 12.61 5.07 12.02
N THR A 519 13.65 5.63 11.40
CA THR A 519 14.75 6.32 12.10
C THR A 519 14.37 7.76 12.45
N LEU A 520 15.24 8.50 13.13
CA LEU A 520 14.98 9.89 13.50
C LEU A 520 14.82 10.79 12.25
N THR A 521 15.66 10.61 11.24
CA THR A 521 15.54 11.36 9.97
C THR A 521 14.28 10.98 9.20
N ALA A 522 13.90 9.69 9.19
CA ALA A 522 12.65 9.27 8.57
C ALA A 522 11.44 9.90 9.27
N ALA A 523 11.39 9.86 10.61
CA ALA A 523 10.36 10.51 11.42
C ALA A 523 10.27 12.02 11.15
N ALA A 524 11.41 12.72 11.10
CA ALA A 524 11.47 14.14 10.73
C ALA A 524 10.89 14.39 9.33
N GLY A 525 11.24 13.51 8.37
CA GLY A 525 10.75 13.55 7.01
C GLY A 525 9.23 13.40 6.94
N GLU A 526 8.68 12.40 7.63
CA GLU A 526 7.24 12.14 7.66
C GLU A 526 6.41 13.25 8.33
N LEU A 527 7.00 13.96 9.29
CA LEU A 527 6.41 15.15 9.91
C LEU A 527 6.63 16.43 9.08
N GLY A 528 7.45 16.36 8.02
CA GLY A 528 7.81 17.52 7.21
C GLY A 528 8.65 18.56 7.94
N LEU A 529 9.43 18.19 8.96
CA LEU A 529 10.16 19.18 9.76
C LEU A 529 11.36 19.78 9.01
N ILE A 530 11.60 21.09 9.21
CA ILE A 530 12.74 21.81 8.63
C ILE A 530 14.06 21.45 9.34
N LYS A 531 13.98 21.23 10.65
CA LYS A 531 15.13 20.93 11.52
C LYS A 531 14.87 19.61 12.24
N SER A 532 15.59 18.57 11.87
CA SER A 532 15.54 17.26 12.54
C SER A 532 16.31 17.24 13.87
N GLY A 533 17.26 18.16 14.07
CA GLY A 533 18.21 18.14 15.19
C GLY A 533 17.59 18.21 16.59
N ASP A 534 16.40 18.80 16.73
CA ASP A 534 15.74 18.97 18.03
C ASP A 534 14.77 17.83 18.39
N LEU A 535 14.38 16.98 17.41
CA LEU A 535 13.46 15.87 17.65
C LEU A 535 14.00 14.85 18.67
N GLY A 536 15.31 14.61 18.66
CA GLY A 536 15.93 13.71 19.64
C GLY A 536 15.82 14.23 21.08
N ALA A 537 15.68 15.54 21.30
CA ALA A 537 15.38 16.08 22.62
C ALA A 537 13.89 15.92 22.98
N VAL A 538 13.00 16.12 21.99
CA VAL A 538 11.56 15.91 22.14
C VAL A 538 11.26 14.48 22.57
N PHE A 539 11.79 13.47 21.87
CA PHE A 539 11.54 12.07 22.20
C PHE A 539 12.16 11.60 23.54
N ARG A 540 13.11 12.36 24.12
CA ARG A 540 13.63 12.13 25.48
C ARG A 540 12.73 12.68 26.58
N SER A 541 11.74 13.50 26.23
CA SER A 541 10.81 14.03 27.24
C SER A 541 10.02 12.88 27.88
N ARG A 542 9.62 13.07 29.14
CA ARG A 542 8.89 12.04 29.91
C ARG A 542 7.62 11.58 29.18
N GLN A 543 6.98 12.48 28.44
CA GLN A 543 5.74 12.22 27.74
C GLN A 543 5.92 11.27 26.55
N PHE A 544 6.92 11.49 25.70
CA PHE A 544 7.20 10.57 24.59
C PHE A 544 7.88 9.28 25.06
N ALA A 545 8.59 9.34 26.19
CA ALA A 545 9.19 8.17 26.81
C ALA A 545 8.14 7.10 27.19
N THR A 546 6.97 7.52 27.65
CA THR A 546 5.87 6.61 27.98
C THR A 546 5.15 6.02 26.77
N LEU A 547 5.39 6.55 25.56
CA LEU A 547 4.79 6.09 24.30
C LEU A 547 5.68 5.12 23.52
N GLY A 548 6.82 4.70 24.10
CA GLY A 548 7.72 3.75 23.43
C GLY A 548 8.58 4.36 22.30
N LEU A 549 8.62 5.69 22.18
CA LEU A 549 9.34 6.40 21.11
C LEU A 549 10.80 6.77 21.47
N ILE A 550 11.26 6.39 22.68
CA ILE A 550 12.64 6.63 23.16
C ILE A 550 13.73 6.16 22.17
N PRO A 551 13.59 5.04 21.44
CA PRO A 551 14.63 4.60 20.51
C PRO A 551 15.03 5.67 19.48
N LEU A 552 14.09 6.48 18.98
CA LEU A 552 14.37 7.59 18.05
C LEU A 552 15.32 8.64 18.65
N ALA A 553 15.25 8.82 19.97
CA ALA A 553 16.07 9.75 20.72
C ALA A 553 17.52 9.25 20.93
N SER A 554 17.76 7.96 20.69
CA SER A 554 19.05 7.29 20.97
C SER A 554 19.67 6.70 19.70
N GLN A 555 19.41 7.31 18.54
CA GLN A 555 19.88 6.86 17.21
C GLN A 555 19.39 5.45 16.81
N GLY A 556 18.36 4.94 17.49
CA GLY A 556 17.65 3.73 17.11
C GLY A 556 16.48 4.04 16.17
N ALA A 557 15.58 3.09 16.03
CA ALA A 557 14.40 3.21 15.19
C ALA A 557 13.16 2.58 15.85
N VAL A 558 11.99 2.91 15.33
CA VAL A 558 10.70 2.32 15.73
C VAL A 558 10.04 1.63 14.54
N ARG A 559 9.08 0.75 14.81
CA ARG A 559 8.26 0.09 13.77
C ARG A 559 7.08 0.98 13.37
N ARG A 560 6.54 0.71 12.17
CA ARG A 560 5.44 1.47 11.56
C ARG A 560 4.19 1.51 12.43
N ASP A 561 3.82 0.38 13.02
CA ASP A 561 2.67 0.25 13.91
C ASP A 561 2.77 1.18 15.12
N THR A 562 3.93 1.20 15.79
CA THR A 562 4.22 2.06 16.94
C THR A 562 4.15 3.54 16.54
N TRP A 563 4.68 3.89 15.36
CA TRP A 563 4.64 5.25 14.85
C TRP A 563 3.23 5.73 14.52
N GLU A 564 2.45 4.91 13.82
CA GLU A 564 1.05 5.22 13.49
C GLU A 564 0.17 5.29 14.73
N ASP A 565 0.45 4.46 15.73
CA ASP A 565 -0.35 4.43 16.95
C ASP A 565 -0.31 5.74 17.73
N TYR A 566 0.81 6.47 17.62
CA TYR A 566 1.08 7.70 18.37
C TYR A 566 1.26 8.94 17.48
N PHE A 567 1.02 8.84 16.16
CA PHE A 567 1.21 9.94 15.22
C PHE A 567 0.40 11.18 15.61
N ASP A 568 -0.87 11.00 16.00
CA ASP A 568 -1.76 12.08 16.42
C ASP A 568 -1.24 12.83 17.65
N GLN A 569 -0.60 12.11 18.58
CA GLN A 569 -0.02 12.66 19.80
C GLN A 569 1.25 13.44 19.47
N ILE A 570 2.10 12.90 18.58
CA ILE A 570 3.29 13.61 18.11
C ILE A 570 2.90 14.93 17.46
N VAL A 571 1.89 14.93 16.58
CA VAL A 571 1.37 16.13 15.92
C VAL A 571 0.90 17.17 16.93
N ARG A 572 0.11 16.75 17.93
CA ARG A 572 -0.43 17.63 18.97
C ARG A 572 0.68 18.25 19.83
N GLU A 573 1.61 17.44 20.31
CA GLU A 573 2.69 17.87 21.21
C GLU A 573 3.73 18.76 20.53
N LEU A 574 3.98 18.53 19.24
CA LEU A 574 4.82 19.41 18.43
C LEU A 574 4.09 20.68 17.98
N GLY A 575 2.79 20.80 18.25
CA GLY A 575 1.98 21.95 17.83
C GLY A 575 1.85 22.08 16.32
N LEU A 576 1.86 20.96 15.59
CA LEU A 576 1.80 20.96 14.11
C LEU A 576 0.37 21.15 13.56
N GLY A 577 -0.64 21.07 14.42
CA GLY A 577 -2.05 21.19 14.09
C GLY A 577 -2.91 20.19 14.87
N ASP A 578 -4.16 20.03 14.45
CA ASP A 578 -5.09 19.05 15.03
C ASP A 578 -5.13 17.78 14.19
N ALA A 579 -4.59 16.69 14.71
CA ALA A 579 -4.66 15.40 14.05
C ALA A 579 -6.12 14.94 13.87
N ILE A 580 -6.46 14.48 12.66
CA ILE A 580 -7.75 13.85 12.35
C ILE A 580 -7.55 12.34 12.52
N VAL A 581 -8.10 11.81 13.60
CA VAL A 581 -7.89 10.41 14.00
C VAL A 581 -8.74 9.46 13.16
N SER A 582 -8.15 8.35 12.73
CA SER A 582 -8.82 7.24 12.05
C SER A 582 -9.58 6.31 13.03
N LEU A 583 -10.37 6.88 13.97
CA LEU A 583 -11.08 6.13 15.02
C LEU A 583 -11.95 4.99 14.44
N ASP A 584 -12.63 5.29 13.32
CA ASP A 584 -13.61 4.42 12.67
C ASP A 584 -13.00 3.48 11.62
N ALA A 585 -11.68 3.47 11.48
CA ALA A 585 -10.95 2.58 10.58
C ALA A 585 -11.26 1.11 10.86
N ASN A 586 -11.46 0.32 9.82
CA ASN A 586 -11.57 -1.13 9.95
C ASN A 586 -10.20 -1.80 10.10
N THR A 587 -9.13 -1.14 9.66
CA THR A 587 -7.74 -1.67 9.78
C THR A 587 -7.12 -1.41 11.15
N ARG A 588 -7.69 -0.50 11.95
CA ARG A 588 -7.21 -0.14 13.29
C ARG A 588 -8.12 -0.72 14.37
N ASN A 589 -7.71 -1.82 14.99
CA ASN A 589 -8.53 -2.49 16.01
C ASN A 589 -8.63 -1.67 17.31
N ASP A 590 -7.52 -1.12 17.77
CA ASP A 590 -7.43 -0.40 19.04
C ASP A 590 -6.97 1.05 18.83
N TYR A 591 -7.45 1.94 19.67
CA TYR A 591 -7.02 3.34 19.71
C TYR A 591 -7.22 3.92 21.11
N ALA A 592 -6.24 4.69 21.60
CA ALA A 592 -6.33 5.43 22.84
C ALA A 592 -5.80 6.87 22.65
N PRO A 593 -6.64 7.91 22.81
CA PRO A 593 -6.19 9.29 22.77
C PRO A 593 -5.08 9.56 23.79
N LEU A 594 -4.01 10.27 23.44
CA LEU A 594 -2.93 10.62 24.40
C LEU A 594 -2.25 9.41 25.08
N GLY A 595 -2.42 8.19 24.54
CA GLY A 595 -1.87 6.95 25.09
C GLY A 595 -2.57 6.50 26.37
N HIS A 596 -3.66 7.17 26.76
CA HIS A 596 -4.38 6.96 28.00
C HIS A 596 -5.89 7.05 27.76
N GLY A 597 -6.68 6.35 28.56
CA GLY A 597 -8.12 6.45 28.48
C GLY A 597 -8.79 5.57 29.51
N PRO A 598 -10.12 5.50 29.51
CA PRO A 598 -10.84 4.68 30.46
C PRO A 598 -10.39 3.22 30.36
N ASP A 599 -10.05 2.61 31.50
CA ASP A 599 -9.62 1.22 31.53
C ASP A 599 -10.84 0.30 31.41
N ILE A 600 -11.13 -0.11 30.17
CA ILE A 600 -12.24 -0.98 29.83
C ILE A 600 -11.75 -2.38 29.53
N LYS A 601 -12.35 -3.38 30.18
CA LYS A 601 -12.09 -4.78 29.90
C LYS A 601 -13.28 -5.39 29.16
N ILE A 602 -12.98 -6.09 28.07
CA ILE A 602 -13.96 -6.85 27.29
C ILE A 602 -13.61 -8.32 27.44
N THR A 603 -14.59 -9.13 27.81
CA THR A 603 -14.46 -10.59 27.92
C THR A 603 -15.71 -11.27 27.40
N THR A 604 -15.66 -12.60 27.26
CA THR A 604 -16.85 -13.42 27.09
C THR A 604 -17.09 -14.30 28.31
N THR A 605 -18.26 -14.92 28.39
CA THR A 605 -18.56 -15.95 29.40
C THR A 605 -17.72 -17.22 29.27
N LYS A 606 -16.95 -17.37 28.18
CA LYS A 606 -15.93 -18.42 28.04
C LYS A 606 -14.54 -17.81 28.18
N ASN A 607 -13.63 -18.58 28.77
CA ASN A 607 -12.23 -18.19 28.91
C ASN A 607 -11.44 -18.36 27.59
N SER A 608 -12.00 -19.09 26.61
CA SER A 608 -11.41 -19.26 25.28
C SER A 608 -11.69 -18.04 24.40
N ARG A 609 -10.77 -17.75 23.47
CA ARG A 609 -11.00 -16.82 22.34
C ARG A 609 -11.38 -17.55 21.05
N THR A 610 -11.33 -18.87 21.05
CA THR A 610 -11.74 -19.72 19.93
C THR A 610 -13.10 -20.35 20.25
N PHE A 611 -14.03 -20.27 19.30
CA PHE A 611 -15.40 -20.75 19.43
C PHE A 611 -15.80 -21.57 18.22
N SER A 612 -16.65 -22.57 18.46
CA SER A 612 -17.24 -23.39 17.41
C SER A 612 -18.67 -22.96 17.13
N ALA A 613 -19.15 -23.21 15.91
CA ALA A 613 -20.55 -23.01 15.56
C ALA A 613 -21.49 -23.66 16.60
N GLY A 614 -22.49 -22.89 17.06
CA GLY A 614 -23.45 -23.31 18.09
C GLY A 614 -23.05 -22.96 19.53
N ASP A 615 -21.81 -22.54 19.75
CA ASP A 615 -21.36 -22.07 21.06
C ASP A 615 -22.24 -20.92 21.58
N GLN A 616 -22.58 -21.00 22.87
CA GLN A 616 -23.37 -19.99 23.55
C GLN A 616 -22.46 -19.07 24.36
N ILE A 617 -22.48 -17.78 24.04
CA ILE A 617 -21.61 -16.79 24.68
C ILE A 617 -22.40 -15.55 25.09
N ALA A 618 -21.91 -14.83 26.09
CA ALA A 618 -22.27 -13.44 26.30
C ALA A 618 -21.01 -12.60 26.44
N VAL A 619 -21.07 -11.36 25.99
CA VAL A 619 -20.01 -10.37 26.12
C VAL A 619 -20.18 -9.66 27.46
N ILE A 620 -19.09 -9.47 28.18
CA ILE A 620 -19.03 -8.74 29.44
C ILE A 620 -18.07 -7.58 29.26
N ILE A 621 -18.55 -6.37 29.55
CA ILE A 621 -17.75 -5.15 29.58
C ILE A 621 -17.63 -4.71 31.04
N THR A 622 -16.41 -4.49 31.51
CA THR A 622 -16.14 -4.02 32.88
C THR A 622 -15.37 -2.71 32.83
N ASN A 623 -15.82 -1.71 33.57
CA ASN A 623 -15.04 -0.51 33.85
C ASN A 623 -14.05 -0.80 34.99
N GLN A 624 -12.78 -0.98 34.66
CA GLN A 624 -11.68 -1.16 35.63
C GLN A 624 -11.02 0.17 36.03
N GLY A 625 -11.47 1.27 35.43
CA GLY A 625 -11.00 2.62 35.71
C GLY A 625 -11.51 3.17 37.04
N LYS A 626 -11.24 4.46 37.25
CA LYS A 626 -11.56 5.20 38.48
C LYS A 626 -12.71 6.19 38.33
N THR A 627 -13.17 6.39 37.10
CA THR A 627 -14.18 7.37 36.68
C THR A 627 -15.38 6.67 36.05
N GLU A 628 -16.53 7.33 36.03
CA GLU A 628 -17.68 6.84 35.25
C GLU A 628 -17.39 6.99 33.75
N VAL A 629 -17.88 6.05 32.96
CA VAL A 629 -17.63 6.00 31.51
C VAL A 629 -18.92 5.75 30.75
N PHE A 630 -19.02 6.34 29.58
CA PHE A 630 -20.03 6.07 28.57
C PHE A 630 -19.47 5.03 27.62
N VAL A 631 -20.29 4.04 27.23
CA VAL A 631 -19.87 2.97 26.33
C VAL A 631 -20.88 2.71 25.22
N GLU A 632 -20.34 2.23 24.10
CA GLU A 632 -21.06 1.70 22.96
C GLU A 632 -20.36 0.42 22.49
N LEU A 633 -21.11 -0.61 22.08
CA LEU A 633 -20.58 -1.93 21.74
C LEU A 633 -21.02 -2.36 20.34
N ILE A 634 -20.05 -2.69 19.49
CA ILE A 634 -20.24 -3.10 18.09
C ILE A 634 -19.67 -4.51 17.89
N GLY A 635 -20.45 -5.38 17.27
CA GLY A 635 -19.97 -6.67 16.75
C GLY A 635 -19.63 -6.56 15.27
N SER A 636 -18.50 -7.11 14.84
CA SER A 636 -18.11 -7.25 13.43
C SER A 636 -17.90 -8.72 13.10
N GLY A 637 -18.57 -9.20 12.05
CA GLY A 637 -18.41 -10.56 11.55
C GLY A 637 -17.20 -10.73 10.63
N THR A 638 -16.93 -11.95 10.21
CA THR A 638 -15.75 -12.33 9.41
C THR A 638 -15.74 -11.73 8.00
N LYS A 639 -16.91 -11.31 7.48
CA LYS A 639 -17.04 -10.63 6.19
C LYS A 639 -17.13 -9.10 6.32
N GLY A 640 -16.92 -8.58 7.53
CA GLY A 640 -16.96 -7.16 7.83
C GLY A 640 -18.37 -6.59 8.07
N GLU A 641 -19.40 -7.44 8.15
CA GLU A 641 -20.75 -7.01 8.55
C GLU A 641 -20.74 -6.51 10.00
N LYS A 642 -21.45 -5.42 10.29
CA LYS A 642 -21.50 -4.82 11.62
C LYS A 642 -22.90 -4.80 12.21
N VAL A 643 -22.96 -4.96 13.53
CA VAL A 643 -24.18 -4.87 14.32
C VAL A 643 -23.92 -4.07 15.60
N VAL A 644 -24.83 -3.16 15.91
CA VAL A 644 -24.83 -2.45 17.20
C VAL A 644 -25.38 -3.41 18.24
N LEU A 645 -24.54 -3.81 19.20
CA LEU A 645 -24.90 -4.71 20.29
C LEU A 645 -25.43 -3.90 21.49
N ILE A 646 -24.71 -2.85 21.88
CA ILE A 646 -25.15 -1.89 22.89
C ILE A 646 -25.05 -0.50 22.25
N PRO A 647 -26.15 0.25 22.12
CA PRO A 647 -26.09 1.62 21.59
C PRO A 647 -25.37 2.56 22.57
N THR A 648 -24.94 3.73 22.10
CA THR A 648 -24.38 4.77 22.99
C THR A 648 -25.31 5.14 24.16
N GLY A 649 -24.74 5.73 25.19
CA GLY A 649 -25.44 6.26 26.36
C GLY A 649 -25.49 5.32 27.57
N LEU A 650 -24.99 4.08 27.44
CA LEU A 650 -24.80 3.20 28.59
C LEU A 650 -23.69 3.76 29.50
N ARG A 651 -24.02 3.99 30.77
CA ARG A 651 -23.08 4.45 31.81
C ARG A 651 -22.58 3.28 32.63
N LEU A 652 -21.28 3.23 32.88
CA LEU A 652 -20.65 2.25 33.78
C LEU A 652 -19.85 2.98 34.86
N SER A 653 -20.31 2.89 36.10
CA SER A 653 -19.54 3.36 37.25
C SER A 653 -18.26 2.53 37.46
N PRO A 654 -17.25 3.04 38.19
CA PRO A 654 -16.02 2.30 38.48
C PRO A 654 -16.30 0.92 39.10
N GLY A 655 -15.68 -0.13 38.55
CA GLY A 655 -15.86 -1.53 38.95
C GLY A 655 -17.16 -2.18 38.47
N ALA A 656 -18.09 -1.43 37.88
CA ALA A 656 -19.33 -1.97 37.35
C ALA A 656 -19.08 -2.75 36.06
N SER A 657 -19.94 -3.74 35.81
CA SER A 657 -19.94 -4.51 34.57
C SER A 657 -21.33 -4.52 33.94
N THR A 658 -21.37 -4.51 32.61
CA THR A 658 -22.57 -4.83 31.83
C THR A 658 -22.37 -6.13 31.05
N ARG A 659 -23.48 -6.72 30.64
CA ARG A 659 -23.53 -7.97 29.88
C ARG A 659 -24.40 -7.78 28.65
N PHE A 660 -23.92 -8.28 27.51
CA PHE A 660 -24.71 -8.39 26.29
C PHE A 660 -24.78 -9.85 25.80
N PRO A 661 -25.98 -10.39 25.52
CA PRO A 661 -27.28 -9.77 25.74
C PRO A 661 -27.58 -9.63 27.25
N SER A 662 -28.55 -8.80 27.65
CA SER A 662 -28.90 -8.63 29.07
C SER A 662 -29.41 -9.94 29.69
N GLU A 663 -30.10 -10.76 28.91
CA GLU A 663 -30.58 -12.11 29.26
C GLU A 663 -30.26 -13.10 28.13
N GLY A 664 -30.05 -14.38 28.44
CA GLY A 664 -29.73 -15.41 27.44
C GLY A 664 -28.31 -15.31 26.87
N THR A 665 -28.06 -15.84 25.67
CA THR A 665 -26.73 -15.92 25.05
C THR A 665 -26.80 -15.66 23.54
N ILE A 666 -25.70 -15.21 22.96
CA ILE A 666 -25.46 -15.21 21.51
C ILE A 666 -25.03 -16.60 21.11
N THR A 667 -25.65 -17.13 20.06
CA THR A 667 -25.20 -18.35 19.39
C THR A 667 -24.17 -17.98 18.33
N VAL A 668 -22.95 -18.51 18.47
CA VAL A 668 -21.89 -18.36 17.47
C VAL A 668 -22.33 -19.03 16.17
N LYS A 669 -22.28 -18.28 15.07
CA LYS A 669 -22.67 -18.79 13.75
C LYS A 669 -21.51 -19.55 13.10
N PRO A 670 -21.79 -20.51 12.20
CA PRO A 670 -20.75 -21.16 11.42
C PRO A 670 -20.09 -20.14 10.50
N SER A 671 -18.87 -19.76 10.84
CA SER A 671 -18.00 -18.92 10.05
C SER A 671 -16.55 -19.27 10.41
N LEU A 672 -15.66 -19.21 9.44
CA LEU A 672 -14.24 -19.42 9.65
C LEU A 672 -13.55 -18.06 9.62
N GLY A 673 -12.76 -17.74 10.65
CA GLY A 673 -11.91 -16.56 10.67
C GLY A 673 -12.00 -15.77 11.97
N HIS A 674 -11.76 -14.46 11.87
CA HIS A 674 -11.76 -13.57 13.02
C HIS A 674 -13.01 -12.67 13.01
N GLU A 675 -13.75 -12.69 14.12
CA GLU A 675 -14.78 -11.73 14.46
C GLU A 675 -14.25 -10.73 15.51
N LEU A 676 -14.83 -9.53 15.56
CA LEU A 676 -14.41 -8.49 16.48
C LEU A 676 -15.59 -8.02 17.34
N ILE A 677 -15.37 -7.94 18.65
CA ILE A 677 -16.26 -7.22 19.57
C ILE A 677 -15.54 -5.95 19.99
N THR A 678 -16.03 -4.80 19.53
CA THR A 678 -15.40 -3.50 19.70
C THR A 678 -16.20 -2.63 20.65
N VAL A 679 -15.57 -2.14 21.71
CA VAL A 679 -16.14 -1.12 22.59
C VAL A 679 -15.55 0.24 22.23
N PHE A 680 -16.43 1.23 22.08
CA PHE A 680 -16.08 2.64 22.13
C PHE A 680 -16.40 3.15 23.52
N ALA A 681 -15.47 3.86 24.16
CA ALA A 681 -15.68 4.37 25.51
C ALA A 681 -15.05 5.74 25.72
N SER A 682 -15.68 6.56 26.56
CA SER A 682 -15.21 7.90 26.93
C SER A 682 -15.70 8.27 28.32
N GLU A 683 -14.93 9.08 29.06
CA GLU A 683 -15.37 9.66 30.33
C GLU A 683 -16.43 10.76 30.13
N ALA A 684 -16.50 11.33 28.92
CA ALA A 684 -17.54 12.26 28.49
C ALA A 684 -18.58 11.55 27.62
N GLU A 685 -19.84 11.98 27.72
CA GLU A 685 -20.92 11.50 26.86
C GLU A 685 -20.61 11.79 25.39
N PHE A 686 -20.97 10.87 24.50
CA PHE A 686 -20.70 10.99 23.07
C PHE A 686 -21.86 10.48 22.22
N SER A 687 -22.01 11.06 21.03
CA SER A 687 -23.06 10.67 20.08
C SER A 687 -22.72 9.35 19.42
N ALA A 688 -23.73 8.52 19.15
CA ALA A 688 -23.56 7.22 18.50
C ALA A 688 -22.95 7.37 17.11
N GLY A 689 -22.17 6.37 16.71
CA GLY A 689 -21.78 6.23 15.31
C GLY A 689 -22.96 5.90 14.39
N THR A 690 -22.81 6.21 13.11
CA THR A 690 -23.76 5.85 12.05
C THR A 690 -23.31 4.56 11.37
N LEU A 691 -24.21 3.58 11.27
CA LEU A 691 -23.96 2.32 10.56
C LEU A 691 -24.23 2.47 9.06
N TYR A 692 -23.23 2.13 8.26
CA TYR A 692 -23.26 2.11 6.80
C TYR A 692 -23.06 0.71 6.27
N ARG A 693 -23.84 0.33 5.25
CA ARG A 693 -23.79 -1.00 4.60
C ARG A 693 -23.74 -0.91 3.09
N GLY A 694 -22.98 -1.82 2.48
CA GLY A 694 -22.80 -1.95 1.03
C GLY A 694 -22.86 -3.40 0.57
N LYS A 695 -22.89 -3.62 -0.75
CA LYS A 695 -22.78 -4.95 -1.36
C LYS A 695 -21.30 -5.26 -1.58
N ASN A 696 -20.83 -6.42 -1.10
CA ASN A 696 -19.45 -6.88 -1.23
C ASN A 696 -18.40 -5.92 -0.64
N ILE A 697 -18.81 -5.16 0.37
CA ILE A 697 -18.01 -4.15 1.06
C ILE A 697 -18.23 -4.33 2.56
N ALA A 698 -17.19 -4.22 3.37
CA ALA A 698 -17.30 -4.23 4.81
C ALA A 698 -18.13 -3.04 5.33
N ASP A 699 -19.01 -3.27 6.29
CA ASP A 699 -19.81 -2.21 6.91
C ASP A 699 -18.88 -1.16 7.57
N ARG A 700 -19.32 0.10 7.64
CA ARG A 700 -18.62 1.17 8.38
C ARG A 700 -19.50 1.64 9.54
N TYR A 701 -18.88 1.87 10.69
CA TYR A 701 -19.54 2.48 11.85
C TYR A 701 -18.82 3.78 12.16
N VAL A 702 -19.42 4.91 11.80
CA VAL A 702 -18.70 6.18 11.66
C VAL A 702 -19.22 7.20 12.66
N HIS A 703 -18.35 7.70 13.53
CA HIS A 703 -18.68 8.80 14.42
C HIS A 703 -18.53 10.15 13.69
N GLU A 704 -19.39 11.11 14.06
CA GLU A 704 -19.25 12.51 13.65
C GLU A 704 -17.93 13.09 14.18
N LEU A 705 -17.27 13.92 13.38
CA LEU A 705 -15.94 14.44 13.73
C LEU A 705 -15.97 15.31 15.01
N ASP A 706 -17.03 16.10 15.19
CA ASP A 706 -17.19 16.95 16.37
C ASP A 706 -17.29 16.12 17.66
N THR A 707 -17.91 14.94 17.58
CA THR A 707 -17.97 13.99 18.70
C THR A 707 -16.56 13.57 19.14
N GLN A 708 -15.68 13.29 18.19
CA GLN A 708 -14.29 12.89 18.47
C GLN A 708 -13.46 14.05 19.06
N ARG A 709 -13.82 15.30 18.76
CA ARG A 709 -13.14 16.50 19.28
C ARG A 709 -13.57 16.82 20.71
N VAL A 710 -14.87 16.70 21.01
CA VAL A 710 -15.44 17.05 22.30
C VAL A 710 -15.21 15.96 23.34
N SER A 711 -15.26 14.69 22.92
CA SER A 711 -15.16 13.54 23.80
C SER A 711 -14.01 12.64 23.35
N PRO A 712 -12.93 12.49 24.15
CA PRO A 712 -11.83 11.59 23.81
C PRO A 712 -12.30 10.14 23.91
N ILE A 713 -12.66 9.57 22.76
CA ILE A 713 -13.13 8.18 22.64
C ILE A 713 -11.94 7.23 22.48
N ILE A 714 -11.86 6.21 23.34
CA ILE A 714 -11.03 5.03 23.08
C ILE A 714 -11.80 4.03 22.23
N LYS A 715 -11.06 3.24 21.45
CA LYS A 715 -11.54 2.05 20.77
C LYS A 715 -10.76 0.86 21.29
N LYS A 716 -11.46 -0.20 21.69
CA LYS A 716 -10.83 -1.44 22.10
C LYS A 716 -11.58 -2.63 21.53
N SER A 717 -10.85 -3.58 20.95
CA SER A 717 -11.44 -4.75 20.31
C SER A 717 -10.99 -6.05 20.98
N LEU A 718 -11.95 -6.95 21.16
CA LEU A 718 -11.71 -8.35 21.46
C LEU A 718 -11.78 -9.15 20.15
N VAL A 719 -10.65 -9.73 19.76
CA VAL A 719 -10.59 -10.66 18.62
C VAL A 719 -11.08 -12.04 19.05
N ILE A 720 -12.03 -12.56 18.30
CA ILE A 720 -12.65 -13.87 18.47
C ILE A 720 -12.36 -14.71 17.24
N GLU A 721 -11.85 -15.92 17.43
CA GLU A 721 -11.63 -16.89 16.34
C GLU A 721 -12.84 -17.84 16.26
N THR A 722 -13.48 -17.89 15.11
CA THR A 722 -14.57 -18.83 14.81
C THR A 722 -14.05 -19.95 13.91
N ARG A 723 -14.38 -21.20 14.28
CA ARG A 723 -13.96 -22.43 13.60
C ARG A 723 -15.12 -23.34 13.25
#